data_AF-A0A108E3X1-F1
#
_entry.id   AF-A0A108E3X1-F1
#
_cell.length_a   1.000
_cell.length_b   1.000
_cell.length_c   1.000
_cell.angle_alpha   90.00
_cell.angle_beta   90.00
_cell.angle_gamma   90.00
#
_symmetry.space_group_name_H-M   'P 1'
#
loop_
_entity.id
_entity.type
_entity.pdbx_description
1 polymer ?
#
loop_
_entity_poly.entity_id
_entity_poly.type
_entity_poly.pdbx_seq_one_letter_code
_entity_poly.pdbx_strand_id
1 'polypeptide(L)'
;MSDTTTSSPRVVGERQAILNCNRPQDACVNTDVQNRFPCTTILIHGVNDLGTDFGTVEGGLCEGLNDRLGRTDFKGADYSHGRMANDPSMVSVADMMKNMDDVIYRRQESADTKSPLIPFYWGLRVGKEDLPRDPNQETVNGQYVDRFGNRLDEHRARNGGFFANATNNIPDMFDSNFKGGMMTKVLDRMQGDPTHPLREAENRHYMLLAARRLAALVRQIRLIDPDGTVNIIAHSQGTLISLLAQAYLVDGLVPNQCGPADRPADTLVLIDSPYSLSEEFMDRLLQRGDQQQTTYARAKTLANLAQYVASGKYPTPSLDRLKYMPGCDNFGITGPTWDPEQATRVTGLQGNEYVVFAERDNRGKVYMYFSPEDATVGLRGVNGMGCSGLPDFVDVCAAQPGSKPEKINLLSAAFRQRVFTRRLRQGKPVQVGTPPGTFTMREEGETSHGLPSGFTTWVKSTQTTVGTERYINGEALTPPFDPEMEGNVLPGTEATPLSKKNRGEHAPGKQSIDQLEAEIALSTNSGAGALQNVPAQVIDWPTSEDGKLPTAAEVETSLNAGKDPDDQCKVRRIVSTVPPSPGRIVVYRQETLNEAKVRLMNNHLAESSYHSAVMSGRRNHRCATAFDVSLGQARALDDPDWATLLRALADWRTSMSKIDKLTKAHTTLDEQTLRIVRANCEYYAQGDFPAEDVVPKTFPPGVVSETIAMRNDEIHKQVQARSPHPMHG
;
A
#
# COMPACT_ATOMS: atom_id res chain seq x y z
N MET A 1 -35.97 -21.24 -21.15
CA MET A 1 -35.77 -19.95 -21.82
C MET A 1 -36.20 -18.90 -20.83
N SER A 2 -35.25 -18.32 -20.09
CA SER A 2 -35.54 -17.23 -19.15
C SER A 2 -35.44 -15.92 -19.91
N ASP A 3 -36.54 -15.18 -19.97
CA ASP A 3 -36.59 -13.82 -20.48
C ASP A 3 -35.72 -12.92 -19.60
N THR A 4 -34.46 -12.77 -19.98
CA THR A 4 -33.64 -11.65 -19.54
C THR A 4 -34.20 -10.41 -20.23
N THR A 5 -34.96 -9.61 -19.49
CA THR A 5 -35.29 -8.23 -19.86
C THR A 5 -34.00 -7.53 -20.25
N THR A 6 -33.82 -7.30 -21.55
CA THR A 6 -32.74 -6.49 -22.10
C THR A 6 -32.86 -5.11 -21.47
N SER A 7 -31.84 -4.71 -20.70
CA SER A 7 -31.77 -3.35 -20.19
C SER A 7 -31.88 -2.39 -21.37
N SER A 8 -32.65 -1.31 -21.21
CA SER A 8 -32.74 -0.27 -22.22
C SER A 8 -31.33 0.20 -22.58
N PRO A 9 -30.98 0.34 -23.87
CA PRO A 9 -29.63 0.74 -24.27
C PRO A 9 -29.30 2.11 -23.69
N ARG A 10 -28.14 2.21 -23.02
CA ARG A 10 -27.68 3.45 -22.38
C ARG A 10 -27.30 4.49 -23.44
N VAL A 11 -27.82 5.70 -23.27
CA VAL A 11 -27.46 6.87 -24.08
C VAL A 11 -26.11 7.41 -23.58
N VAL A 12 -25.06 7.28 -24.40
CA VAL A 12 -23.68 7.72 -24.09
C VAL A 12 -23.32 9.08 -24.68
N GLY A 13 -24.27 9.68 -25.39
CA GLY A 13 -24.22 11.01 -25.97
C GLY A 13 -25.55 11.30 -26.64
N GLU A 14 -26.04 12.52 -26.50
CA GLU A 14 -27.26 13.00 -27.15
C GLU A 14 -27.03 14.39 -27.73
N ARG A 15 -27.53 14.63 -28.94
CA ARG A 15 -27.56 15.97 -29.52
C ARG A 15 -28.83 16.18 -30.33
N GLN A 16 -29.39 17.37 -30.21
CA GLN A 16 -30.56 17.78 -30.98
C GLN A 16 -30.10 18.48 -32.27
N ALA A 17 -30.82 18.23 -33.36
CA ALA A 17 -30.53 18.80 -34.67
C ALA A 17 -31.77 19.48 -35.24
N ILE A 18 -31.57 20.64 -35.87
CA ILE A 18 -32.64 21.35 -36.56
C ILE A 18 -32.92 20.64 -37.90
N LEU A 19 -34.18 20.33 -38.17
CA LEU A 19 -34.63 19.76 -39.44
C LEU A 19 -34.88 20.89 -40.45
N ASN A 20 -33.97 21.08 -41.40
CA ASN A 20 -34.16 21.98 -42.53
C ASN A 20 -34.74 21.23 -43.73
N CYS A 21 -35.64 21.87 -44.49
CA CYS A 21 -36.01 21.39 -45.82
C CYS A 21 -34.77 21.32 -46.73
N ASN A 22 -34.60 20.21 -47.46
CA ASN A 22 -33.43 19.88 -48.29
C ASN A 22 -32.13 19.53 -47.54
N ARG A 23 -32.21 18.96 -46.33
CA ARG A 23 -31.03 18.40 -45.64
C ARG A 23 -30.36 17.31 -46.51
N PRO A 24 -29.05 17.42 -46.80
CA PRO A 24 -28.30 16.36 -47.48
C PRO A 24 -28.42 15.03 -46.72
N GLN A 25 -28.49 13.91 -47.43
CA GLN A 25 -28.65 12.58 -46.82
C GLN A 25 -27.47 12.19 -45.92
N ASP A 26 -26.31 12.81 -46.13
CA ASP A 26 -25.05 12.66 -45.40
C ASP A 26 -24.80 13.76 -44.35
N ALA A 27 -25.78 14.64 -44.09
CA ALA A 27 -25.63 15.64 -43.04
C ALA A 27 -25.59 14.97 -41.66
N CYS A 28 -24.42 14.94 -41.04
CA CYS A 28 -24.18 14.38 -39.71
C CYS A 28 -24.35 15.42 -38.58
N VAL A 29 -24.70 14.95 -37.39
CA VAL A 29 -24.71 15.77 -36.16
C VAL A 29 -23.69 15.15 -35.23
N ASN A 30 -22.59 15.86 -34.99
CA ASN A 30 -21.54 15.37 -34.10
C ASN A 30 -22.09 15.27 -32.68
N THR A 31 -22.20 14.06 -32.15
CA THR A 31 -22.57 13.86 -30.75
C THR A 31 -21.29 13.63 -29.98
N ASP A 32 -21.01 14.48 -28.98
CA ASP A 32 -19.83 14.29 -28.14
C ASP A 32 -20.08 13.08 -27.25
N VAL A 33 -19.31 12.01 -27.47
CA VAL A 33 -19.31 10.82 -26.63
C VAL A 33 -18.04 10.86 -25.81
N GLN A 34 -18.16 10.66 -24.49
CA GLN A 34 -16.97 10.63 -23.65
C GLN A 34 -16.06 9.47 -24.05
N ASN A 35 -14.76 9.77 -24.25
CA ASN A 35 -13.74 8.77 -24.52
C ASN A 35 -13.70 7.72 -23.39
N ARG A 36 -13.71 6.43 -23.75
CA ARG A 36 -13.72 5.32 -22.79
C ARG A 36 -12.38 5.11 -22.10
N PHE A 37 -12.40 4.43 -20.96
CA PHE A 37 -11.19 4.04 -20.24
C PHE A 37 -10.46 2.86 -20.92
N PRO A 38 -9.11 2.90 -20.97
CA PRO A 38 -8.29 1.84 -21.58
C PRO A 38 -8.14 0.62 -20.68
N CYS A 39 -8.37 0.76 -19.37
CA CYS A 39 -8.24 -0.30 -18.38
C CYS A 39 -8.88 0.13 -17.06
N THR A 40 -9.11 -0.84 -16.18
CA THR A 40 -9.41 -0.64 -14.76
C THR A 40 -8.13 -0.91 -13.98
N THR A 41 -7.67 0.04 -13.17
CA THR A 41 -6.45 -0.12 -12.37
C THR A 41 -6.79 -0.06 -10.90
N ILE A 42 -6.53 -1.13 -10.18
CA ILE A 42 -6.75 -1.21 -8.73
C ILE A 42 -5.43 -0.85 -8.04
N LEU A 43 -5.47 0.08 -7.08
CA LEU A 43 -4.31 0.50 -6.29
C LEU A 43 -4.47 0.02 -4.86
N ILE A 44 -3.52 -0.75 -4.34
CA ILE A 44 -3.53 -1.27 -2.98
C ILE A 44 -2.28 -0.83 -2.20
N HIS A 45 -2.49 -0.29 -1.00
CA HIS A 45 -1.45 0.17 -0.09
C HIS A 45 -0.91 -0.95 0.83
N GLY A 46 0.16 -0.63 1.57
CA GLY A 46 0.82 -1.50 2.54
C GLY A 46 0.17 -1.58 3.92
N VAL A 47 0.88 -2.15 4.89
CA VAL A 47 0.51 -2.12 6.31
C VAL A 47 0.75 -0.73 6.89
N ASN A 48 -0.02 -0.35 7.91
CA ASN A 48 0.10 0.96 8.56
C ASN A 48 0.02 2.18 7.61
N ASP A 49 -0.56 1.98 6.42
CA ASP A 49 -0.73 3.01 5.40
C ASP A 49 -2.23 3.23 5.21
N LEU A 50 -2.63 4.49 5.08
CA LEU A 50 -4.01 4.90 4.85
C LEU A 50 -4.28 5.24 3.38
N GLY A 51 -3.28 5.06 2.50
CA GLY A 51 -3.28 5.51 1.12
C GLY A 51 -2.53 6.82 0.94
N THR A 52 -1.46 7.07 1.70
CA THR A 52 -0.73 8.35 1.73
C THR A 52 -0.29 8.79 0.34
N ASP A 53 0.21 7.86 -0.48
CA ASP A 53 0.71 8.15 -1.82
C ASP A 53 -0.36 7.96 -2.93
N PHE A 54 -1.63 7.67 -2.60
CA PHE A 54 -2.65 7.38 -3.63
C PHE A 54 -2.84 8.52 -4.64
N GLY A 55 -2.84 9.77 -4.18
CA GLY A 55 -2.92 10.94 -5.06
C GLY A 55 -1.72 11.08 -6.00
N THR A 56 -0.53 10.73 -5.51
CA THR A 56 0.70 10.71 -6.29
C THR A 56 0.66 9.65 -7.38
N VAL A 57 0.28 8.41 -7.03
CA VAL A 57 0.16 7.31 -7.98
C VAL A 57 -0.93 7.58 -9.00
N GLU A 58 -2.13 7.96 -8.57
CA GLU A 58 -3.27 8.19 -9.47
C GLU A 58 -3.01 9.33 -10.44
N GLY A 59 -2.47 10.44 -9.93
CA GLY A 59 -2.11 11.58 -10.75
C GLY A 59 -1.02 11.27 -11.76
N GLY A 60 0.07 10.62 -11.33
CA GLY A 60 1.15 10.19 -12.22
C GLY A 60 0.67 9.17 -13.26
N LEU A 61 -0.15 8.20 -12.87
CA LEU A 61 -0.75 7.22 -13.80
C LEU A 61 -1.59 7.93 -14.87
N CYS A 62 -2.45 8.88 -14.49
CA CYS A 62 -3.28 9.62 -15.44
C CYS A 62 -2.44 10.45 -16.42
N GLU A 63 -1.43 11.16 -15.92
CA GLU A 63 -0.47 11.90 -16.76
C GLU A 63 0.27 10.97 -17.72
N GLY A 64 0.72 9.82 -17.24
CA GLY A 64 1.43 8.85 -18.06
C GLY A 64 0.53 8.17 -19.10
N LEU A 65 -0.75 7.94 -18.79
CA LEU A 65 -1.72 7.40 -19.76
C LEU A 65 -2.07 8.44 -20.83
N ASN A 66 -2.14 9.73 -20.47
CA ASN A 66 -2.23 10.81 -21.45
C ASN A 66 -1.03 10.78 -22.40
N ASP A 67 0.19 10.76 -21.85
CA ASP A 67 1.44 10.69 -22.62
C ASP A 67 1.52 9.43 -23.50
N ARG A 68 1.15 8.27 -22.97
CA ARG A 68 1.23 6.98 -23.66
C ARG A 68 0.20 6.88 -24.78
N LEU A 69 -1.05 7.27 -24.53
CA LEU A 69 -2.18 7.02 -25.43
C LEU A 69 -2.46 8.17 -26.40
N GLY A 70 -1.68 9.25 -26.36
CA GLY A 70 -1.96 10.44 -27.18
C GLY A 70 -3.25 11.14 -26.76
N ARG A 71 -3.53 11.16 -25.46
CA ARG A 71 -4.73 11.75 -24.85
C ARG A 71 -4.35 12.88 -23.90
N THR A 72 -5.33 13.68 -23.52
CA THR A 72 -5.12 14.85 -22.63
C THR A 72 -6.20 14.97 -21.55
N ASP A 73 -7.16 14.05 -21.53
CA ASP A 73 -8.36 14.15 -20.72
C ASP A 73 -8.30 13.35 -19.42
N PHE A 74 -7.30 12.48 -19.21
CA PHE A 74 -7.14 11.82 -17.92
C PHE A 74 -6.67 12.81 -16.86
N LYS A 75 -7.33 12.79 -15.71
CA LYS A 75 -6.99 13.58 -14.54
C LYS A 75 -7.29 12.78 -13.29
N GLY A 76 -6.27 12.61 -12.44
CA GLY A 76 -6.41 11.91 -11.17
C GLY A 76 -7.31 12.68 -10.20
N ALA A 77 -7.96 11.95 -9.30
CA ALA A 77 -8.68 12.55 -8.18
C ALA A 77 -7.72 13.21 -7.18
N ASP A 78 -8.27 14.12 -6.39
CA ASP A 78 -7.62 14.64 -5.19
C ASP A 78 -7.83 13.69 -4.02
N TYR A 79 -7.05 13.85 -2.96
CA TYR A 79 -7.16 13.07 -1.74
C TYR A 79 -7.13 14.01 -0.55
N SER A 80 -8.01 13.80 0.42
CA SER A 80 -7.96 14.55 1.67
C SER A 80 -6.72 14.14 2.45
N HIS A 81 -5.90 15.09 2.87
CA HIS A 81 -4.72 14.80 3.69
C HIS A 81 -4.48 15.95 4.67
N GLY A 82 -3.80 15.64 5.76
CA GLY A 82 -3.27 16.66 6.68
C GLY A 82 -1.97 17.23 6.14
N ARG A 83 -1.04 17.52 7.05
CA ARG A 83 0.34 17.83 6.71
C ARG A 83 0.99 16.60 6.04
N MET A 84 1.66 16.80 4.91
CA MET A 84 2.40 15.76 4.19
C MET A 84 3.85 15.65 4.69
N ALA A 85 4.50 14.51 4.43
CA ALA A 85 5.85 14.20 4.89
C ALA A 85 6.94 15.20 4.41
N ASN A 86 6.73 15.80 3.24
CA ASN A 86 7.64 16.78 2.62
C ASN A 86 7.27 18.24 2.94
N ASP A 87 6.27 18.48 3.79
CA ASP A 87 5.81 19.83 4.13
C ASP A 87 6.56 20.41 5.34
N PRO A 88 7.40 21.45 5.16
CA PRO A 88 8.17 22.05 6.24
C PRO A 88 7.33 22.99 7.13
N SER A 89 6.08 23.28 6.77
CA SER A 89 5.24 24.26 7.48
C SER A 89 4.94 23.83 8.92
N MET A 90 4.93 24.80 9.83
CA MET A 90 4.54 24.56 11.22
C MET A 90 3.03 24.52 11.32
N VAL A 91 2.50 23.57 12.11
CA VAL A 91 1.06 23.44 12.35
C VAL A 91 0.66 24.03 13.70
N SER A 92 -0.61 24.37 13.82
CA SER A 92 -1.27 24.83 15.04
C SER A 92 -2.47 23.94 15.36
N VAL A 93 -3.10 24.15 16.52
CA VAL A 93 -4.32 23.40 16.89
C VAL A 93 -5.46 23.63 15.89
N ALA A 94 -5.50 24.79 15.23
CA ALA A 94 -6.52 25.11 14.24
C ALA A 94 -6.40 24.26 12.96
N ASP A 95 -5.23 23.67 12.71
CA ASP A 95 -4.95 22.86 11.53
C ASP A 95 -5.28 21.36 11.73
N MET A 96 -5.69 20.96 12.94
CA MET A 96 -6.03 19.58 13.25
C MET A 96 -7.29 19.14 12.49
N MET A 97 -7.21 17.96 11.88
CA MET A 97 -8.33 17.34 11.17
C MET A 97 -9.39 16.86 12.16
N LYS A 98 -10.64 17.21 11.89
CA LYS A 98 -11.81 16.66 12.58
C LYS A 98 -12.20 15.31 11.97
N ASN A 99 -12.54 14.34 12.82
CA ASN A 99 -12.88 12.97 12.42
C ASN A 99 -11.81 12.35 11.49
N MET A 100 -10.53 12.59 11.83
CA MET A 100 -9.38 12.28 10.99
C MET A 100 -9.43 10.84 10.44
N ASP A 101 -9.76 9.85 11.27
CA ASP A 101 -9.77 8.43 10.89
C ASP A 101 -10.72 8.09 9.73
N ASP A 102 -11.79 8.86 9.59
CA ASP A 102 -12.79 8.71 8.53
C ASP A 102 -12.39 9.45 7.25
N VAL A 103 -11.72 10.60 7.39
CA VAL A 103 -11.49 11.54 6.28
C VAL A 103 -10.07 11.56 5.74
N ILE A 104 -9.05 11.12 6.48
CA ILE A 104 -7.67 11.20 6.00
C ILE A 104 -7.40 10.17 4.89
N TYR A 105 -6.66 10.60 3.87
CA TYR A 105 -6.29 9.88 2.64
C TYR A 105 -7.46 9.27 1.87
N ARG A 106 -8.61 9.96 1.88
CA ARG A 106 -9.80 9.56 1.14
C ARG A 106 -9.88 10.27 -0.19
N ARG A 107 -10.16 9.48 -1.22
CA ARG A 107 -10.31 9.97 -2.60
C ARG A 107 -11.49 10.94 -2.72
N GLN A 108 -11.27 12.09 -3.33
CA GLN A 108 -12.22 13.16 -3.61
C GLN A 108 -12.33 13.38 -5.12
N GLU A 109 -13.51 13.14 -5.68
CA GLU A 109 -13.76 13.36 -7.11
C GLU A 109 -14.30 14.77 -7.37
N SER A 110 -13.64 15.48 -8.28
CA SER A 110 -14.10 16.72 -8.89
C SER A 110 -14.80 16.44 -10.24
N ALA A 111 -15.51 17.43 -10.78
CA ALA A 111 -16.21 17.29 -12.07
C ALA A 111 -15.26 17.02 -13.26
N ASP A 112 -13.98 17.37 -13.13
CA ASP A 112 -12.93 17.13 -14.12
C ASP A 112 -12.08 15.89 -13.81
N THR A 113 -12.36 15.15 -12.73
CA THR A 113 -11.71 13.88 -12.45
C THR A 113 -12.08 12.87 -13.53
N LYS A 114 -11.06 12.33 -14.20
CA LYS A 114 -11.21 11.24 -15.18
C LYS A 114 -10.07 10.26 -15.01
N SER A 115 -10.33 9.24 -14.20
CA SER A 115 -9.31 8.29 -13.77
C SER A 115 -9.79 6.85 -13.85
N PRO A 116 -8.98 5.94 -14.44
CA PRO A 116 -9.28 4.51 -14.46
C PRO A 116 -9.00 3.82 -13.11
N LEU A 117 -8.67 4.58 -12.05
CA LEU A 117 -8.19 4.04 -10.80
C LEU A 117 -9.33 3.73 -9.80
N ILE A 118 -9.19 2.59 -9.13
CA ILE A 118 -9.97 2.19 -7.96
C ILE A 118 -9.00 2.05 -6.78
N PRO A 119 -9.06 2.92 -5.77
CA PRO A 119 -8.31 2.73 -4.54
C PRO A 119 -8.91 1.54 -3.75
N PHE A 120 -8.09 0.58 -3.37
CA PHE A 120 -8.48 -0.58 -2.59
C PHE A 120 -7.99 -0.43 -1.15
N TYR A 121 -8.94 -0.18 -0.25
CA TYR A 121 -8.68 -0.06 1.17
C TYR A 121 -8.97 -1.39 1.86
N TRP A 122 -8.11 -1.73 2.80
CA TRP A 122 -8.21 -2.96 3.58
C TRP A 122 -7.71 -2.69 5.00
N GLY A 123 -8.04 -3.56 5.94
CA GLY A 123 -7.65 -3.37 7.32
C GLY A 123 -8.19 -4.43 8.25
N LEU A 124 -7.97 -4.15 9.53
CA LEU A 124 -8.31 -4.98 10.67
C LEU A 124 -9.36 -4.25 11.52
N ARG A 125 -10.41 -4.95 11.92
CA ARG A 125 -11.32 -4.56 13.00
C ARG A 125 -11.03 -5.44 14.20
N VAL A 126 -10.72 -4.81 15.33
CA VAL A 126 -10.38 -5.49 16.58
C VAL A 126 -11.61 -6.14 17.20
N GLY A 127 -11.48 -7.42 17.56
CA GLY A 127 -12.51 -8.23 18.22
C GLY A 127 -12.62 -7.92 19.71
N LYS A 128 -13.75 -8.26 20.34
CA LYS A 128 -14.00 -7.95 21.76
C LYS A 128 -12.99 -8.63 22.70
N GLU A 129 -12.51 -9.81 22.33
CA GLU A 129 -11.54 -10.62 23.05
C GLU A 129 -10.12 -10.02 23.06
N ASP A 130 -9.83 -9.16 22.10
CA ASP A 130 -8.54 -8.52 21.90
C ASP A 130 -8.56 -7.03 22.31
N LEU A 131 -9.72 -6.52 22.75
CA LEU A 131 -9.84 -5.28 23.52
C LEU A 131 -9.39 -5.47 24.98
N PRO A 132 -8.96 -4.38 25.66
CA PRO A 132 -8.70 -4.39 27.09
C PRO A 132 -9.93 -4.86 27.90
N ARG A 133 -9.71 -5.71 28.93
CA ARG A 133 -10.79 -6.21 29.80
C ARG A 133 -11.33 -5.14 30.75
N ASP A 134 -10.48 -4.21 31.17
CA ASP A 134 -10.86 -3.07 32.00
C ASP A 134 -11.20 -1.89 31.07
N PRO A 135 -12.43 -1.38 31.07
CA PRO A 135 -12.82 -0.23 30.25
C PRO A 135 -11.94 1.01 30.46
N ASN A 136 -11.36 1.17 31.66
CA ASN A 136 -10.47 2.29 31.95
C ASN A 136 -9.11 2.20 31.22
N GLN A 137 -8.81 1.05 30.60
CA GLN A 137 -7.59 0.80 29.84
C GLN A 137 -7.82 0.82 28.33
N GLU A 138 -9.06 1.03 27.86
CA GLU A 138 -9.39 1.13 26.43
C GLU A 138 -8.77 2.36 25.75
N THR A 139 -8.44 3.38 26.53
CA THR A 139 -7.83 4.62 26.01
C THR A 139 -6.53 4.94 26.71
N VAL A 140 -5.53 5.37 25.94
CA VAL A 140 -4.29 5.97 26.42
C VAL A 140 -4.15 7.35 25.79
N ASN A 141 -4.10 8.40 26.60
CA ASN A 141 -4.02 9.80 26.12
C ASN A 141 -5.12 10.12 25.08
N GLY A 142 -6.37 9.71 25.35
CA GLY A 142 -7.52 9.93 24.46
C GLY A 142 -7.55 9.02 23.22
N GLN A 143 -6.51 8.21 22.98
CA GLN A 143 -6.41 7.30 21.85
C GLN A 143 -6.88 5.90 22.23
N TYR A 144 -7.73 5.30 21.41
CA TYR A 144 -8.14 3.92 21.62
C TYR A 144 -6.99 2.97 21.37
N VAL A 145 -6.92 1.90 22.16
CA VAL A 145 -5.88 0.88 22.04
C VAL A 145 -6.44 -0.53 22.16
N ASP A 146 -5.78 -1.48 21.51
CA ASP A 146 -6.01 -2.91 21.77
C ASP A 146 -5.40 -3.34 23.13
N ARG A 147 -5.60 -4.60 23.53
CA ARG A 147 -5.04 -5.13 24.79
C ARG A 147 -3.51 -5.13 24.86
N PHE A 148 -2.84 -4.96 23.72
CA PHE A 148 -1.39 -4.86 23.60
C PHE A 148 -0.92 -3.39 23.58
N GLY A 149 -1.85 -2.45 23.56
CA GLY A 149 -1.63 -1.01 23.57
C GLY A 149 -1.39 -0.40 22.18
N ASN A 150 -1.64 -1.13 21.08
CA ASN A 150 -1.53 -0.56 19.74
C ASN A 150 -2.70 0.40 19.48
N ARG A 151 -2.41 1.59 18.93
CA ARG A 151 -3.44 2.58 18.58
C ARG A 151 -4.47 2.02 17.60
N LEU A 152 -5.75 2.29 17.87
CA LEU A 152 -6.89 2.01 17.01
C LEU A 152 -7.63 3.30 16.70
N ASP A 153 -8.37 3.32 15.58
CA ASP A 153 -9.31 4.40 15.30
C ASP A 153 -10.52 4.38 16.24
N GLU A 154 -11.38 5.40 16.14
CA GLU A 154 -12.61 5.50 16.92
C GLU A 154 -13.54 4.29 16.74
N HIS A 155 -13.48 3.64 15.58
CA HIS A 155 -14.20 2.41 15.26
C HIS A 155 -13.45 1.16 15.70
N ARG A 156 -12.40 1.27 16.54
CA ARG A 156 -11.50 0.16 16.94
C ARG A 156 -10.98 -0.65 15.74
N ALA A 157 -10.67 0.04 14.65
CA ALA A 157 -10.13 -0.51 13.43
C ALA A 157 -8.75 0.10 13.11
N ARG A 158 -8.06 -0.54 12.17
CA ARG A 158 -6.82 -0.04 11.60
C ARG A 158 -6.68 -0.45 10.13
N ASN A 159 -6.64 0.53 9.24
CA ASN A 159 -6.32 0.31 7.83
C ASN A 159 -4.90 -0.25 7.67
N GLY A 160 -4.74 -1.17 6.72
CA GLY A 160 -3.51 -1.92 6.47
C GLY A 160 -3.13 -2.91 7.58
N GLY A 161 -3.78 -2.84 8.74
CA GLY A 161 -3.37 -3.54 9.95
C GLY A 161 -2.04 -3.04 10.52
N PHE A 162 -1.52 -3.76 11.51
CA PHE A 162 -0.32 -3.34 12.24
C PHE A 162 0.97 -3.65 11.47
N PHE A 163 1.95 -2.76 11.57
CA PHE A 163 3.30 -2.96 11.00
C PHE A 163 3.93 -4.27 11.48
N ALA A 164 3.83 -4.59 12.77
CA ALA A 164 4.35 -5.83 13.35
C ALA A 164 3.72 -7.09 12.75
N ASN A 165 2.49 -7.00 12.23
CA ASN A 165 1.79 -8.13 11.62
C ASN A 165 2.21 -8.41 10.17
N ALA A 166 3.04 -7.58 9.55
CA ALA A 166 3.56 -7.83 8.21
C ALA A 166 4.26 -9.21 8.10
N THR A 167 4.22 -9.79 6.90
CA THR A 167 4.85 -11.07 6.60
C THR A 167 5.68 -10.97 5.33
N ASN A 168 6.69 -11.84 5.22
CA ASN A 168 7.56 -11.92 4.05
C ASN A 168 7.25 -13.12 3.15
N ASN A 169 6.13 -13.82 3.38
CA ASN A 169 5.67 -14.94 2.56
C ASN A 169 4.15 -15.14 2.71
N ILE A 170 3.53 -15.81 1.74
CA ILE A 170 2.08 -16.01 1.68
C ILE A 170 1.59 -17.07 2.68
N PRO A 171 2.23 -18.24 2.86
CA PRO A 171 1.78 -19.22 3.85
C PRO A 171 1.62 -18.63 5.26
N ASP A 172 2.51 -17.72 5.63
CA ASP A 172 2.49 -17.03 6.92
C ASP A 172 1.29 -16.09 7.14
N MET A 173 0.58 -15.69 6.08
CA MET A 173 -0.69 -14.95 6.18
C MET A 173 -1.83 -15.82 6.76
N PHE A 174 -1.69 -17.15 6.69
CA PHE A 174 -2.68 -18.11 7.21
C PHE A 174 -2.42 -18.50 8.67
N ASP A 175 -1.29 -18.07 9.23
CA ASP A 175 -0.99 -18.32 10.65
C ASP A 175 -1.66 -17.28 11.56
N SER A 176 -1.58 -17.47 12.89
CA SER A 176 -2.25 -16.61 13.86
C SER A 176 -1.76 -15.17 13.80
N ASN A 177 -0.68 -14.81 14.49
CA ASN A 177 -0.34 -13.42 14.75
C ASN A 177 1.15 -13.22 15.02
N PHE A 178 1.61 -11.97 14.96
CA PHE A 178 2.93 -11.61 15.45
C PHE A 178 2.97 -11.81 16.96
N LYS A 179 3.80 -12.74 17.43
CA LYS A 179 3.96 -13.01 18.87
C LYS A 179 4.92 -11.99 19.47
N GLY A 180 4.48 -11.26 20.48
CA GLY A 180 5.34 -10.39 21.27
C GLY A 180 6.29 -11.18 22.16
N GLY A 181 7.27 -10.50 22.76
CA GLY A 181 8.23 -11.14 23.67
C GLY A 181 9.20 -10.15 24.30
N MET A 182 10.00 -10.62 25.27
CA MET A 182 10.98 -9.78 25.96
C MET A 182 12.06 -9.23 25.00
N MET A 183 12.48 -10.02 24.02
CA MET A 183 13.43 -9.57 22.98
C MET A 183 12.80 -8.54 22.04
N THR A 184 11.52 -8.68 21.70
CA THR A 184 10.80 -7.68 20.90
C THR A 184 10.66 -6.36 21.65
N LYS A 185 10.34 -6.39 22.96
CA LYS A 185 10.29 -5.17 23.80
C LYS A 185 11.64 -4.47 23.90
N VAL A 186 12.75 -5.22 23.91
CA VAL A 186 14.10 -4.65 23.86
C VAL A 186 14.36 -4.01 22.49
N LEU A 187 13.96 -4.68 21.40
CA LEU A 187 14.12 -4.16 20.04
C LEU A 187 13.30 -2.88 19.82
N ASP A 188 12.05 -2.84 20.25
CA ASP A 188 11.16 -1.66 20.23
C ASP A 188 11.80 -0.48 20.98
N ARG A 189 12.30 -0.74 22.20
CA ARG A 189 13.00 0.29 23.00
C ARG A 189 14.31 0.76 22.35
N MET A 190 15.01 -0.11 21.63
CA MET A 190 16.22 0.23 20.87
C MET A 190 15.94 0.88 19.52
N GLN A 191 14.76 0.67 18.94
CA GLN A 191 14.29 1.39 17.76
C GLN A 191 13.89 2.80 18.14
N GLY A 192 13.21 2.96 19.29
CA GLY A 192 12.87 4.27 19.85
C GLY A 192 11.94 5.08 18.96
N ASP A 193 11.26 4.43 18.02
CA ASP A 193 10.32 5.03 17.08
C ASP A 193 8.92 4.99 17.71
N PRO A 194 8.38 6.13 18.17
CA PRO A 194 7.07 6.17 18.79
C PRO A 194 5.92 6.05 17.76
N THR A 195 6.19 6.26 16.47
CA THR A 195 5.18 6.25 15.40
C THR A 195 4.91 4.84 14.84
N HIS A 196 5.88 3.93 14.99
CA HIS A 196 5.79 2.53 14.55
C HIS A 196 6.12 1.55 15.69
N PRO A 197 5.34 1.51 16.78
CA PRO A 197 5.63 0.63 17.91
C PRO A 197 5.54 -0.86 17.52
N LEU A 198 6.53 -1.65 17.95
CA LEU A 198 6.61 -3.09 17.73
C LEU A 198 5.99 -3.86 18.90
N ARG A 199 4.68 -4.09 18.84
CA ARG A 199 3.94 -4.85 19.87
C ARG A 199 3.32 -6.12 19.28
N GLU A 200 2.89 -6.99 20.19
CA GLU A 200 2.02 -8.10 19.81
C GLU A 200 0.76 -7.55 19.13
N ALA A 201 0.24 -8.28 18.16
CA ALA A 201 -0.87 -7.85 17.33
C ALA A 201 -1.89 -8.98 17.16
N GLU A 202 -3.06 -8.67 16.60
CA GLU A 202 -4.14 -9.62 16.38
C GLU A 202 -3.86 -10.63 15.26
N ASN A 203 -4.81 -11.54 15.05
CA ASN A 203 -4.75 -12.54 14.00
C ASN A 203 -4.59 -11.90 12.60
N ARG A 204 -3.71 -12.44 11.75
CA ARG A 204 -3.39 -11.98 10.38
C ARG A 204 -4.43 -12.34 9.33
N HIS A 205 -5.46 -13.10 9.66
CA HIS A 205 -6.47 -13.59 8.71
C HIS A 205 -7.24 -12.47 7.98
N TYR A 206 -7.25 -11.23 8.50
CA TYR A 206 -7.75 -10.07 7.76
C TYR A 206 -7.04 -9.83 6.42
N MET A 207 -5.78 -10.28 6.28
CA MET A 207 -5.07 -10.29 4.99
C MET A 207 -5.68 -11.28 3.99
N LEU A 208 -6.18 -12.43 4.47
CA LEU A 208 -6.88 -13.42 3.64
C LEU A 208 -8.23 -12.85 3.16
N LEU A 209 -8.98 -12.21 4.07
CA LEU A 209 -10.23 -11.53 3.72
C LEU A 209 -9.97 -10.42 2.68
N ALA A 210 -8.92 -9.62 2.85
CA ALA A 210 -8.53 -8.60 1.88
C ALA A 210 -8.22 -9.21 0.50
N ALA A 211 -7.48 -10.32 0.44
CA ALA A 211 -7.17 -11.00 -0.82
C ALA A 211 -8.43 -11.58 -1.51
N ARG A 212 -9.37 -12.13 -0.73
CA ARG A 212 -10.66 -12.61 -1.27
C ARG A 212 -11.55 -11.48 -1.76
N ARG A 213 -11.59 -10.35 -1.04
CA ARG A 213 -12.28 -9.13 -1.49
C ARG A 213 -11.70 -8.60 -2.79
N LEU A 214 -10.36 -8.57 -2.91
CA LEU A 214 -9.68 -8.14 -4.13
C LEU A 214 -10.00 -9.07 -5.30
N ALA A 215 -9.96 -10.40 -5.09
CA ALA A 215 -10.39 -11.37 -6.09
C ALA A 215 -11.87 -11.18 -6.51
N ALA A 216 -12.76 -10.94 -5.54
CA ALA A 216 -14.19 -10.71 -5.80
C ALA A 216 -14.41 -9.44 -6.62
N LEU A 217 -13.66 -8.36 -6.33
CA LEU A 217 -13.71 -7.12 -7.10
C LEU A 217 -13.26 -7.34 -8.55
N VAL A 218 -12.13 -8.01 -8.77
CA VAL A 218 -11.63 -8.35 -10.12
C VAL A 218 -12.65 -9.18 -10.89
N ARG A 219 -13.23 -10.19 -10.24
CA ARG A 219 -14.27 -11.05 -10.82
C ARG A 219 -15.53 -10.24 -11.18
N GLN A 220 -16.02 -9.40 -10.27
CA GLN A 220 -17.22 -8.59 -10.47
C GLN A 220 -17.03 -7.59 -11.63
N ILE A 221 -15.85 -6.98 -11.78
CA ILE A 221 -15.51 -6.16 -12.95
C ILE A 221 -15.72 -6.95 -14.24
N ARG A 222 -15.33 -8.23 -14.27
CA ARG A 222 -15.45 -9.08 -15.46
C ARG A 222 -16.83 -9.69 -15.68
N LEU A 223 -17.65 -9.76 -14.66
CA LEU A 223 -19.07 -10.08 -14.84
C LEU A 223 -19.83 -8.93 -15.50
N ILE A 224 -19.39 -7.68 -15.26
CA ILE A 224 -19.93 -6.49 -15.92
C ILE A 224 -19.35 -6.35 -17.34
N ASP A 225 -18.05 -6.56 -17.49
CA ASP A 225 -17.30 -6.46 -18.74
C ASP A 225 -16.38 -7.69 -18.93
N PRO A 226 -16.83 -8.75 -19.61
CA PRO A 226 -16.05 -9.98 -19.79
C PRO A 226 -14.65 -9.78 -20.36
N ASP A 227 -14.50 -8.78 -21.23
CA ASP A 227 -13.22 -8.40 -21.86
C ASP A 227 -12.49 -7.27 -21.10
N GLY A 228 -12.97 -6.91 -19.92
CA GLY A 228 -12.42 -5.85 -19.07
C GLY A 228 -10.96 -6.12 -18.71
N THR A 229 -10.10 -5.14 -18.98
CA THR A 229 -8.68 -5.20 -18.66
C THR A 229 -8.45 -4.68 -17.25
N VAL A 230 -7.92 -5.52 -16.36
CA VAL A 230 -7.74 -5.21 -14.94
C VAL A 230 -6.26 -5.27 -14.56
N ASN A 231 -5.72 -4.13 -14.13
CA ASN A 231 -4.37 -4.01 -13.59
C ASN A 231 -4.42 -3.89 -12.07
N ILE A 232 -3.39 -4.35 -11.37
CA ILE A 232 -3.22 -4.13 -9.93
C ILE A 232 -1.83 -3.52 -9.68
N ILE A 233 -1.80 -2.34 -9.09
CA ILE A 233 -0.59 -1.70 -8.57
C ILE A 233 -0.63 -1.90 -7.06
N ALA A 234 0.41 -2.51 -6.51
CA ALA A 234 0.46 -2.93 -5.13
C ALA A 234 1.78 -2.50 -4.49
N HIS A 235 1.69 -1.98 -3.27
CA HIS A 235 2.85 -1.60 -2.48
C HIS A 235 2.96 -2.44 -1.21
N SER A 236 4.21 -2.76 -0.80
CA SER A 236 4.51 -3.39 0.48
C SER A 236 3.67 -4.65 0.74
N GLN A 237 3.02 -4.82 1.91
CA GLN A 237 2.17 -5.98 2.20
C GLN A 237 1.01 -6.16 1.20
N GLY A 238 0.56 -5.08 0.53
CA GLY A 238 -0.43 -5.15 -0.55
C GLY A 238 0.03 -6.03 -1.72
N THR A 239 1.33 -6.23 -1.91
CA THR A 239 1.88 -7.14 -2.94
C THR A 239 1.54 -8.60 -2.64
N LEU A 240 1.62 -9.02 -1.38
CA LEU A 240 1.27 -10.37 -0.95
C LEU A 240 -0.24 -10.62 -1.07
N ILE A 241 -1.06 -9.63 -0.70
CA ILE A 241 -2.52 -9.67 -0.88
C ILE A 241 -2.87 -9.82 -2.36
N SER A 242 -2.20 -9.05 -3.22
CA SER A 242 -2.40 -9.08 -4.68
C SER A 242 -2.01 -10.42 -5.30
N LEU A 243 -0.88 -10.99 -4.87
CA LEU A 243 -0.44 -12.32 -5.30
C LEU A 243 -1.42 -13.42 -4.84
N LEU A 244 -1.85 -13.39 -3.57
CA LEU A 244 -2.82 -14.35 -3.04
C LEU A 244 -4.19 -14.24 -3.73
N ALA A 245 -4.63 -13.03 -4.08
CA ALA A 245 -5.85 -12.83 -4.84
C ALA A 245 -5.82 -13.56 -6.19
N GLN A 246 -4.66 -13.68 -6.84
CA GLN A 246 -4.53 -14.46 -8.08
C GLN A 246 -4.74 -15.94 -7.86
N ALA A 247 -4.26 -16.48 -6.73
CA ALA A 247 -4.51 -17.87 -6.35
C ALA A 247 -6.01 -18.13 -6.15
N TYR A 248 -6.72 -17.22 -5.46
CA TYR A 248 -8.17 -17.33 -5.26
C TYR A 248 -8.98 -17.18 -6.55
N LEU A 249 -8.51 -16.37 -7.49
CA LEU A 249 -9.11 -16.26 -8.83
C LEU A 249 -8.98 -17.59 -9.58
N VAL A 250 -7.78 -18.16 -9.67
CA VAL A 250 -7.55 -19.44 -10.36
C VAL A 250 -8.26 -20.62 -9.70
N ASP A 251 -8.25 -20.69 -8.37
CA ASP A 251 -8.98 -21.69 -7.60
C ASP A 251 -10.51 -21.55 -7.77
N GLY A 252 -10.96 -20.32 -8.01
CA GLY A 252 -12.35 -19.93 -8.04
C GLY A 252 -12.84 -19.56 -6.64
N LEU A 253 -13.50 -18.39 -6.52
CA LEU A 253 -14.15 -18.00 -5.26
C LEU A 253 -15.34 -18.90 -4.90
N VAL A 254 -15.85 -19.62 -5.89
CA VAL A 254 -16.96 -20.56 -5.79
C VAL A 254 -16.41 -21.96 -6.08
N PRO A 255 -16.43 -22.89 -5.11
CA PRO A 255 -15.89 -24.22 -5.31
C PRO A 255 -16.50 -24.92 -6.53
N ASN A 256 -15.64 -25.46 -7.41
CA ASN A 256 -16.00 -26.15 -8.65
C ASN A 256 -16.74 -25.28 -9.68
N GLN A 257 -16.68 -23.95 -9.59
CA GLN A 257 -17.32 -23.03 -10.54
C GLN A 257 -16.37 -21.90 -10.97
N CYS A 258 -15.21 -22.27 -11.50
CA CYS A 258 -14.30 -21.32 -12.15
C CYS A 258 -14.77 -21.05 -13.59
N GLY A 259 -14.89 -19.78 -13.97
CA GLY A 259 -15.30 -19.33 -15.29
C GLY A 259 -14.45 -18.18 -15.83
N PRO A 260 -14.81 -17.62 -17.01
CA PRO A 260 -14.03 -16.57 -17.66
C PRO A 260 -13.79 -15.31 -16.80
N ALA A 261 -14.70 -15.02 -15.86
CA ALA A 261 -14.58 -13.89 -14.94
C ALA A 261 -13.52 -14.12 -13.84
N ASP A 262 -13.19 -15.37 -13.52
CA ASP A 262 -12.25 -15.77 -12.47
C ASP A 262 -10.79 -15.80 -12.96
N ARG A 263 -10.50 -15.32 -14.17
CA ARG A 263 -9.10 -15.24 -14.64
C ARG A 263 -8.25 -14.32 -13.75
N PRO A 264 -6.91 -14.48 -13.69
CA PRO A 264 -6.03 -13.53 -12.99
C PRO A 264 -6.11 -12.10 -13.54
N ALA A 265 -5.59 -11.12 -12.79
CA ALA A 265 -5.39 -9.76 -13.29
C ALA A 265 -4.49 -9.76 -14.53
N ASP A 266 -4.71 -8.80 -15.44
CA ASP A 266 -3.97 -8.69 -16.70
C ASP A 266 -2.53 -8.21 -16.47
N THR A 267 -2.30 -7.36 -15.48
CA THR A 267 -0.94 -6.98 -15.04
C THR A 267 -0.89 -6.76 -13.54
N LEU A 268 0.21 -7.19 -12.91
CA LEU A 268 0.59 -6.79 -11.56
C LEU A 268 1.82 -5.89 -11.58
N VAL A 269 1.80 -4.79 -10.85
CA VAL A 269 2.98 -3.97 -10.54
C VAL A 269 3.18 -4.05 -9.03
N LEU A 270 4.21 -4.76 -8.59
CA LEU A 270 4.56 -5.00 -7.21
C LEU A 270 5.70 -4.06 -6.84
N ILE A 271 5.46 -3.16 -5.89
CA ILE A 271 6.38 -2.09 -5.51
C ILE A 271 6.83 -2.34 -4.07
N ASP A 272 8.15 -2.36 -3.85
CA ASP A 272 8.76 -2.47 -2.52
C ASP A 272 8.24 -3.69 -1.72
N SER A 273 8.11 -4.83 -2.41
CA SER A 273 7.51 -6.04 -1.84
C SER A 273 8.36 -6.66 -0.70
N PRO A 274 7.79 -6.94 0.48
CA PRO A 274 8.49 -7.61 1.58
C PRO A 274 8.68 -9.10 1.35
N TYR A 275 8.06 -9.69 0.30
CA TYR A 275 8.21 -11.10 -0.03
C TYR A 275 9.68 -11.51 -0.15
N SER A 276 10.11 -12.53 0.57
CA SER A 276 11.50 -12.96 0.64
C SER A 276 11.67 -14.42 0.23
N LEU A 277 12.77 -14.69 -0.48
CA LEU A 277 13.21 -16.03 -0.86
C LEU A 277 14.12 -16.67 0.20
N SER A 278 14.57 -15.89 1.18
CA SER A 278 15.62 -16.27 2.12
C SER A 278 15.06 -16.89 3.40
N GLU A 279 15.76 -17.89 3.93
CA GLU A 279 15.53 -18.46 5.27
C GLU A 279 16.29 -17.62 6.32
N GLU A 280 15.78 -16.43 6.61
CA GLU A 280 16.45 -15.47 7.49
C GLU A 280 16.57 -15.98 8.93
N PHE A 281 17.78 -15.98 9.48
CA PHE A 281 18.05 -16.46 10.83
C PHE A 281 17.30 -15.65 11.90
N MET A 282 17.19 -14.33 11.73
CA MET A 282 16.51 -13.47 12.70
C MET A 282 15.00 -13.72 12.74
N ASP A 283 14.39 -14.02 11.60
CA ASP A 283 12.98 -14.43 11.50
C ASP A 283 12.76 -15.78 12.21
N ARG A 284 13.64 -16.76 11.97
CA ARG A 284 13.65 -18.03 12.70
C ARG A 284 13.79 -17.84 14.21
N LEU A 285 14.70 -16.98 14.66
CA LEU A 285 14.97 -16.77 16.08
C LEU A 285 13.84 -16.03 16.81
N LEU A 286 13.23 -15.02 16.18
CA LEU A 286 12.32 -14.09 16.84
C LEU A 286 10.83 -14.41 16.66
N GLN A 287 10.45 -15.11 15.59
CA GLN A 287 9.05 -15.30 15.21
C GLN A 287 8.68 -16.77 15.07
N ARG A 288 9.41 -17.51 14.23
CA ARG A 288 8.90 -18.76 13.66
C ARG A 288 9.52 -20.04 14.23
N GLY A 289 10.74 -19.98 14.75
CA GLY A 289 11.52 -21.20 14.99
C GLY A 289 11.55 -22.07 13.73
N ASP A 290 11.45 -23.38 13.92
CA ASP A 290 11.49 -24.33 12.80
C ASP A 290 10.20 -24.33 11.95
N GLN A 291 9.18 -23.54 12.30
CA GLN A 291 7.99 -23.33 11.46
C GLN A 291 8.23 -22.34 10.31
N GLN A 292 9.43 -21.78 10.19
CA GLN A 292 9.79 -20.91 9.07
C GLN A 292 9.66 -21.67 7.73
N GLN A 293 9.07 -21.02 6.73
CA GLN A 293 8.97 -21.54 5.37
C GLN A 293 10.33 -21.62 4.68
N THR A 294 10.61 -22.73 3.98
CA THR A 294 11.87 -22.97 3.26
C THR A 294 11.99 -22.11 2.01
N THR A 295 13.22 -21.94 1.50
CA THR A 295 13.46 -21.29 0.20
C THR A 295 12.72 -22.00 -0.93
N TYR A 296 12.59 -23.33 -0.89
CA TYR A 296 11.80 -24.09 -1.87
C TYR A 296 10.34 -23.63 -1.91
N ALA A 297 9.63 -23.63 -0.77
CA ALA A 297 8.23 -23.22 -0.69
C ALA A 297 8.02 -21.77 -1.13
N ARG A 298 8.91 -20.86 -0.69
CA ARG A 298 8.88 -19.43 -1.05
C ARG A 298 9.09 -19.22 -2.55
N ALA A 299 10.12 -19.83 -3.14
CA ALA A 299 10.40 -19.69 -4.57
C ALA A 299 9.30 -20.32 -5.44
N LYS A 300 8.82 -21.52 -5.06
CA LYS A 300 7.77 -22.22 -5.81
C LYS A 300 6.45 -21.47 -5.78
N THR A 301 6.05 -20.96 -4.62
CA THR A 301 4.84 -20.12 -4.49
C THR A 301 4.93 -18.90 -5.40
N LEU A 302 6.03 -18.13 -5.32
CA LEU A 302 6.19 -16.93 -6.14
C LEU A 302 6.14 -17.25 -7.65
N ALA A 303 6.85 -18.29 -8.08
CA ALA A 303 6.86 -18.73 -9.47
C ALA A 303 5.48 -19.19 -9.95
N ASN A 304 4.74 -19.97 -9.14
CA ASN A 304 3.40 -20.43 -9.47
C ASN A 304 2.43 -19.25 -9.67
N LEU A 305 2.44 -18.27 -8.76
CA LEU A 305 1.53 -17.14 -8.82
C LEU A 305 1.84 -16.19 -9.97
N ALA A 306 3.13 -15.97 -10.27
CA ALA A 306 3.53 -15.26 -11.49
C ALA A 306 3.10 -16.02 -12.76
N GLN A 307 3.20 -17.36 -12.76
CA GLN A 307 2.77 -18.20 -13.86
C GLN A 307 1.24 -18.19 -14.06
N TYR A 308 0.46 -18.04 -12.99
CA TYR A 308 -0.99 -17.85 -13.10
C TYR A 308 -1.32 -16.58 -13.88
N VAL A 309 -0.70 -15.45 -13.54
CA VAL A 309 -0.86 -14.20 -14.30
C VAL A 309 -0.47 -14.40 -15.76
N ALA A 310 0.69 -15.01 -16.02
CA ALA A 310 1.17 -15.29 -17.37
C ALA A 310 0.20 -16.15 -18.21
N SER A 311 -0.33 -17.22 -17.61
CA SER A 311 -1.25 -18.15 -18.26
C SER A 311 -2.65 -17.56 -18.43
N GLY A 312 -2.99 -16.57 -17.60
CA GLY A 312 -4.24 -15.80 -17.64
C GLY A 312 -4.26 -14.70 -18.70
N LYS A 313 -3.21 -14.58 -19.54
CA LYS A 313 -3.15 -13.59 -20.62
C LYS A 313 -4.41 -13.66 -21.49
N TYR A 314 -5.15 -12.56 -21.54
CA TYR A 314 -6.40 -12.46 -22.29
C TYR A 314 -6.26 -11.47 -23.45
N PRO A 315 -6.23 -11.92 -24.72
CA PRO A 315 -5.80 -11.06 -25.85
C PRO A 315 -6.88 -10.11 -26.38
N THR A 316 -8.04 -10.03 -25.74
CA THR A 316 -9.21 -9.30 -26.25
C THR A 316 -9.50 -8.03 -25.44
N PRO A 317 -9.81 -6.89 -26.10
CA PRO A 317 -9.63 -6.63 -27.53
C PRO A 317 -8.15 -6.63 -27.92
N SER A 318 -7.83 -7.02 -29.16
CA SER A 318 -6.46 -6.89 -29.66
C SER A 318 -6.03 -5.43 -29.69
N LEU A 319 -4.73 -5.15 -29.59
CA LEU A 319 -4.21 -3.79 -29.64
C LEU A 319 -4.56 -3.08 -30.96
N ASP A 320 -4.63 -3.82 -32.08
CA ASP A 320 -5.07 -3.28 -33.37
C ASP A 320 -6.48 -2.70 -33.33
N ARG A 321 -7.38 -3.28 -32.52
CA ARG A 321 -8.75 -2.76 -32.35
C ARG A 321 -8.80 -1.47 -31.55
N LEU A 322 -7.75 -1.16 -30.80
CA LEU A 322 -7.66 0.07 -30.03
C LEU A 322 -7.13 1.23 -30.89
N LYS A 323 -6.46 0.94 -32.01
CA LYS A 323 -5.87 1.93 -32.90
C LYS A 323 -6.92 2.87 -33.45
N TYR A 324 -6.64 4.18 -33.40
CA TYR A 324 -7.47 5.17 -34.06
C TYR A 324 -7.37 5.01 -35.59
N MET A 325 -8.53 4.82 -36.24
CA MET A 325 -8.65 4.86 -37.70
C MET A 325 -9.85 5.73 -38.09
N PRO A 326 -9.68 6.72 -38.99
CA PRO A 326 -10.80 7.55 -39.43
C PRO A 326 -12.00 6.72 -39.90
N GLY A 327 -13.19 7.00 -39.36
CA GLY A 327 -14.43 6.28 -39.67
C GLY A 327 -14.62 4.93 -38.98
N CYS A 328 -13.65 4.48 -38.17
CA CYS A 328 -13.76 3.27 -37.35
C CYS A 328 -13.88 3.67 -35.87
N ASP A 329 -14.79 3.04 -35.14
CA ASP A 329 -14.96 3.29 -33.71
C ASP A 329 -13.92 2.51 -32.89
N ASN A 330 -12.95 3.21 -32.31
CA ASN A 330 -12.04 2.69 -31.28
C ASN A 330 -12.49 3.11 -29.86
N PHE A 331 -13.71 3.64 -29.75
CA PHE A 331 -14.34 4.14 -28.54
C PHE A 331 -13.58 5.26 -27.82
N GLY A 332 -12.71 5.97 -28.55
CA GLY A 332 -11.84 7.01 -28.00
C GLY A 332 -10.82 6.48 -27.01
N ILE A 333 -10.55 5.17 -26.98
CA ILE A 333 -9.62 4.56 -26.03
C ILE A 333 -8.21 5.14 -26.22
N THR A 334 -7.78 5.25 -27.48
CA THR A 334 -6.48 5.81 -27.87
C THR A 334 -6.67 7.01 -28.80
N GLY A 335 -5.67 7.91 -28.80
CA GLY A 335 -5.60 9.06 -29.69
C GLY A 335 -4.89 8.77 -31.02
N PRO A 336 -4.92 9.72 -31.97
CA PRO A 336 -4.36 9.52 -33.32
C PRO A 336 -2.85 9.28 -33.39
N THR A 337 -2.11 9.58 -32.31
CA THR A 337 -0.64 9.41 -32.23
C THR A 337 -0.21 8.07 -31.63
N TRP A 338 -1.17 7.19 -31.32
CA TRP A 338 -0.93 5.86 -30.77
C TRP A 338 -1.08 4.78 -31.84
N ASP A 339 -0.16 3.83 -31.84
CA ASP A 339 -0.18 2.63 -32.68
C ASP A 339 0.21 1.40 -31.82
N PRO A 340 -0.36 0.21 -32.09
CA PRO A 340 -0.01 -1.03 -31.38
C PRO A 340 1.47 -1.40 -31.44
N GLU A 341 2.23 -0.92 -32.43
CA GLU A 341 3.68 -1.17 -32.54
C GLU A 341 4.53 -0.01 -32.02
N GLN A 342 4.15 1.25 -32.34
CA GLN A 342 4.99 2.43 -32.08
C GLN A 342 4.12 3.66 -31.79
N ALA A 343 4.27 4.25 -30.61
CA ALA A 343 3.52 5.43 -30.23
C ALA A 343 4.44 6.62 -29.93
N THR A 344 3.86 7.81 -29.90
CA THR A 344 4.61 9.04 -29.66
C THR A 344 4.14 9.71 -28.38
N ARG A 345 5.07 10.08 -27.49
CA ARG A 345 4.77 10.92 -26.33
C ARG A 345 5.40 12.30 -26.48
N VAL A 346 4.70 13.31 -25.96
CA VAL A 346 5.19 14.68 -25.90
C VAL A 346 6.30 14.78 -24.85
N THR A 347 7.39 15.47 -25.18
CA THR A 347 8.53 15.74 -24.31
C THR A 347 8.93 17.23 -24.36
N GLY A 348 9.89 17.61 -23.52
CA GLY A 348 10.45 18.95 -23.45
C GLY A 348 9.66 19.90 -22.53
N LEU A 349 10.34 20.93 -21.99
CA LEU A 349 9.79 21.88 -21.01
C LEU A 349 8.55 22.65 -21.49
N GLN A 350 8.37 22.77 -22.81
CA GLN A 350 7.25 23.49 -23.44
C GLN A 350 6.24 22.56 -24.13
N GLY A 351 6.42 21.23 -24.08
CA GLY A 351 5.49 20.28 -24.69
C GLY A 351 5.49 20.27 -26.23
N ASN A 352 6.60 20.66 -26.86
CA ASN A 352 6.70 20.78 -28.32
C ASN A 352 7.63 19.74 -28.97
N GLU A 353 8.31 18.92 -28.18
CA GLU A 353 9.15 17.83 -28.67
C GLU A 353 8.40 16.51 -28.61
N TYR A 354 8.77 15.56 -29.46
CA TYR A 354 8.12 14.26 -29.55
C TYR A 354 9.17 13.16 -29.52
N VAL A 355 8.93 12.13 -28.72
CA VAL A 355 9.74 10.92 -28.72
C VAL A 355 8.88 9.73 -29.10
N VAL A 356 9.36 8.96 -30.09
CA VAL A 356 8.78 7.69 -30.49
C VAL A 356 9.26 6.61 -29.54
N PHE A 357 8.33 5.78 -29.06
CA PHE A 357 8.60 4.62 -28.24
C PHE A 357 7.90 3.39 -28.80
N ALA A 358 8.47 2.21 -28.57
CA ALA A 358 7.83 0.95 -28.94
C ALA A 358 6.69 0.62 -27.96
N GLU A 359 5.50 0.38 -28.49
CA GLU A 359 4.35 -0.08 -27.72
C GLU A 359 4.38 -1.60 -27.55
N ARG A 360 3.67 -2.10 -26.54
CA ARG A 360 3.70 -3.51 -26.14
C ARG A 360 2.43 -3.92 -25.43
N ASP A 361 2.04 -5.17 -25.69
CA ASP A 361 1.01 -5.85 -24.92
C ASP A 361 1.58 -6.32 -23.58
N ASN A 362 1.08 -5.74 -22.49
CA ASN A 362 1.52 -6.06 -21.13
C ASN A 362 0.65 -7.10 -20.44
N ARG A 363 -0.37 -7.65 -21.14
CA ARG A 363 -1.25 -8.65 -20.55
C ARG A 363 -0.50 -9.94 -20.25
N GLY A 364 -0.71 -10.46 -19.05
CA GLY A 364 -0.01 -11.62 -18.51
C GLY A 364 1.37 -11.30 -17.93
N LYS A 365 1.64 -10.03 -17.54
CA LYS A 365 2.93 -9.64 -16.95
C LYS A 365 2.83 -9.28 -15.47
N VAL A 366 3.91 -9.54 -14.76
CA VAL A 366 4.18 -9.09 -13.39
C VAL A 366 5.45 -8.24 -13.44
N TYR A 367 5.40 -7.05 -12.87
CA TYR A 367 6.53 -6.14 -12.75
C TYR A 367 6.89 -5.98 -11.27
N MET A 368 8.17 -6.19 -10.91
CA MET A 368 8.73 -5.86 -9.61
C MET A 368 9.46 -4.53 -9.70
N TYR A 369 9.02 -3.53 -8.96
CA TYR A 369 9.77 -2.31 -8.74
C TYR A 369 10.43 -2.41 -7.37
N PHE A 370 11.75 -2.29 -7.33
CA PHE A 370 12.52 -2.43 -6.11
C PHE A 370 13.50 -1.27 -5.96
N SER A 371 13.80 -0.92 -4.70
CA SER A 371 14.78 0.10 -4.35
C SER A 371 15.85 -0.45 -3.40
N PRO A 372 17.13 -0.47 -3.80
CA PRO A 372 18.23 -0.88 -2.92
C PRO A 372 18.25 -0.15 -1.57
N GLU A 373 17.77 1.10 -1.54
CA GLU A 373 17.72 1.97 -0.38
C GLU A 373 16.49 1.78 0.51
N ASP A 374 15.56 0.88 0.16
CA ASP A 374 14.46 0.50 1.05
C ASP A 374 15.01 -0.20 2.30
N ALA A 375 15.05 0.54 3.40
CA ALA A 375 15.54 0.07 4.69
C ALA A 375 14.49 -0.72 5.47
N THR A 376 13.20 -0.58 5.17
CA THR A 376 12.11 -1.29 5.86
C THR A 376 12.12 -2.76 5.47
N VAL A 377 12.13 -3.06 4.16
CA VAL A 377 12.18 -4.46 3.71
C VAL A 377 13.62 -5.00 3.63
N GLY A 378 14.62 -4.11 3.73
CA GLY A 378 16.03 -4.43 3.93
C GLY A 378 16.42 -4.79 5.36
N LEU A 379 15.47 -4.92 6.29
CA LEU A 379 15.73 -5.44 7.63
C LEU A 379 16.18 -6.91 7.58
N ARG A 380 17.09 -7.29 8.47
CA ARG A 380 17.67 -8.66 8.52
C ARG A 380 16.65 -9.77 8.81
N GLY A 381 15.47 -9.44 9.33
CA GLY A 381 14.37 -10.39 9.49
C GLY A 381 13.42 -10.47 8.29
N VAL A 382 13.56 -9.57 7.31
CA VAL A 382 12.67 -9.46 6.16
C VAL A 382 13.41 -9.89 4.89
N ASN A 383 14.50 -9.21 4.52
CA ASN A 383 15.24 -9.40 3.28
C ASN A 383 14.32 -9.53 2.06
N GLY A 384 13.45 -8.53 1.88
CA GLY A 384 12.42 -8.54 0.85
C GLY A 384 12.98 -8.36 -0.56
N MET A 385 12.27 -8.88 -1.56
CA MET A 385 12.59 -8.66 -2.97
C MET A 385 12.45 -7.19 -3.38
N GLY A 386 11.71 -6.38 -2.61
CA GLY A 386 11.58 -4.93 -2.76
C GLY A 386 12.86 -4.13 -2.48
N CYS A 387 13.84 -4.68 -1.76
CA CYS A 387 15.16 -4.04 -1.60
C CYS A 387 16.27 -4.75 -2.37
N SER A 388 16.17 -6.05 -2.54
CA SER A 388 17.26 -6.89 -3.06
C SER A 388 17.14 -7.20 -4.55
N GLY A 389 15.96 -6.99 -5.15
CA GLY A 389 15.62 -7.49 -6.48
C GLY A 389 15.63 -9.03 -6.54
N LEU A 390 15.09 -9.58 -7.61
CA LEU A 390 15.08 -11.03 -7.83
C LEU A 390 16.32 -11.50 -8.58
N PRO A 391 16.94 -12.62 -8.20
CA PRO A 391 17.86 -13.32 -9.08
C PRO A 391 17.09 -13.96 -10.24
N ASP A 392 17.78 -14.26 -11.34
CA ASP A 392 17.17 -14.89 -12.52
C ASP A 392 16.51 -16.24 -12.18
N PHE A 393 17.19 -17.03 -11.34
CA PHE A 393 16.74 -18.32 -10.86
C PHE A 393 17.27 -18.63 -9.46
N VAL A 394 16.69 -19.64 -8.82
CA VAL A 394 17.19 -20.23 -7.57
C VAL A 394 17.21 -21.75 -7.71
N ASP A 395 18.31 -22.37 -7.31
CA ASP A 395 18.41 -23.82 -7.20
C ASP A 395 17.86 -24.26 -5.84
N VAL A 396 16.86 -25.13 -5.85
CA VAL A 396 16.13 -25.58 -4.66
C VAL A 396 15.93 -27.09 -4.69
N CYS A 397 15.59 -27.67 -3.56
CA CYS A 397 15.16 -29.07 -3.47
C CYS A 397 14.05 -29.17 -2.44
N ALA A 398 12.94 -29.82 -2.80
CA ALA A 398 11.89 -30.13 -1.84
C ALA A 398 12.41 -31.11 -0.78
N ALA A 399 11.84 -31.03 0.42
CA ALA A 399 12.16 -31.91 1.53
C ALA A 399 11.77 -33.37 1.26
N GLN A 400 10.70 -33.60 0.48
CA GLN A 400 10.09 -34.92 0.31
C GLN A 400 11.11 -35.99 -0.18
N PRO A 401 11.01 -37.25 0.31
CA PRO A 401 11.93 -38.32 -0.09
C PRO A 401 11.99 -38.51 -1.60
N GLY A 402 13.21 -38.63 -2.16
CA GLY A 402 13.43 -38.85 -3.59
C GLY A 402 13.25 -37.61 -4.47
N SER A 403 12.99 -36.44 -3.89
CA SER A 403 12.97 -35.17 -4.61
C SER A 403 14.32 -34.91 -5.27
N LYS A 404 14.28 -34.43 -6.52
CA LYS A 404 15.47 -34.02 -7.27
C LYS A 404 15.68 -32.52 -7.11
N PRO A 405 16.95 -32.04 -7.14
CA PRO A 405 17.22 -30.62 -7.28
C PRO A 405 16.45 -30.04 -8.47
N GLU A 406 15.78 -28.91 -8.25
CA GLU A 406 14.98 -28.17 -9.22
C GLU A 406 15.56 -26.76 -9.35
N LYS A 407 15.67 -26.29 -10.59
CA LYS A 407 15.99 -24.90 -10.89
C LYS A 407 14.69 -24.13 -11.13
N ILE A 408 14.33 -23.24 -10.21
CA ILE A 408 13.15 -22.38 -10.36
C ILE A 408 13.58 -21.07 -11.02
N ASN A 409 13.13 -20.83 -12.25
CA ASN A 409 13.31 -19.55 -12.92
C ASN A 409 12.30 -18.55 -12.33
N LEU A 410 12.81 -17.43 -11.84
CA LEU A 410 12.00 -16.37 -11.24
C LEU A 410 11.74 -15.26 -12.25
N LEU A 411 12.79 -14.77 -12.91
CA LEU A 411 12.65 -13.82 -14.00
C LEU A 411 12.29 -14.54 -15.30
N SER A 412 11.39 -13.95 -16.07
CA SER A 412 10.93 -14.50 -17.35
C SER A 412 10.42 -13.38 -18.26
N ALA A 413 9.90 -13.74 -19.44
CA ALA A 413 9.21 -12.78 -20.29
C ALA A 413 7.94 -12.20 -19.64
N ALA A 414 7.35 -12.94 -18.69
CA ALA A 414 6.16 -12.55 -17.94
C ALA A 414 6.48 -11.90 -16.58
N PHE A 415 7.55 -12.31 -15.89
CA PHE A 415 7.97 -11.69 -14.62
C PHE A 415 9.23 -10.84 -14.81
N ARG A 416 9.04 -9.52 -14.73
CA ARG A 416 10.05 -8.51 -15.01
C ARG A 416 10.36 -7.67 -13.79
N GLN A 417 11.52 -7.03 -13.77
CA GLN A 417 11.88 -6.10 -12.71
C GLN A 417 12.53 -4.81 -13.20
N ARG A 418 12.38 -3.76 -12.40
CA ARG A 418 13.00 -2.43 -12.57
C ARG A 418 13.60 -2.00 -11.24
N VAL A 419 14.77 -1.36 -11.32
CA VAL A 419 15.44 -0.77 -10.16
C VAL A 419 15.17 0.72 -10.13
N PHE A 420 14.83 1.23 -8.94
CA PHE A 420 14.67 2.65 -8.64
C PHE A 420 15.64 3.01 -7.51
N THR A 421 16.54 3.94 -7.73
CA THR A 421 17.61 4.25 -6.77
C THR A 421 17.88 5.74 -6.76
N ARG A 422 18.22 6.27 -5.58
CA ARG A 422 18.64 7.66 -5.37
C ARG A 422 20.15 7.83 -5.53
N ARG A 423 20.88 6.74 -5.78
CA ARG A 423 22.32 6.78 -6.03
C ARG A 423 22.64 7.61 -7.26
N LEU A 424 23.67 8.43 -7.13
CA LEU A 424 24.31 9.10 -8.24
C LEU A 424 25.58 8.35 -8.60
N ARG A 425 25.69 7.94 -9.86
CA ARG A 425 26.92 7.34 -10.40
C ARG A 425 27.54 8.32 -11.36
N GLN A 426 28.82 8.62 -11.14
CA GLN A 426 29.55 9.67 -11.88
C GLN A 426 28.83 11.04 -11.81
N GLY A 427 28.18 11.32 -10.68
CA GLY A 427 27.44 12.57 -10.46
C GLY A 427 26.10 12.68 -11.21
N LYS A 428 25.60 11.60 -11.80
CA LYS A 428 24.31 11.56 -12.51
C LYS A 428 23.35 10.57 -11.86
N PRO A 429 22.03 10.84 -11.87
CA PRO A 429 21.03 9.85 -11.48
C PRO A 429 21.16 8.56 -12.28
N VAL A 430 20.94 7.42 -11.63
CA VAL A 430 20.77 6.15 -12.33
C VAL A 430 19.37 6.13 -12.94
N GLN A 431 19.30 6.12 -14.27
CA GLN A 431 18.02 6.25 -14.97
C GLN A 431 17.23 4.92 -14.97
N VAL A 432 15.91 5.04 -14.85
CA VAL A 432 14.96 3.93 -15.00
C VAL A 432 14.54 3.79 -16.46
N GLY A 433 14.40 2.56 -16.92
CA GLY A 433 13.94 2.25 -18.28
C GLY A 433 15.06 2.23 -19.33
N THR A 434 16.31 2.08 -18.91
CA THR A 434 17.40 1.68 -19.81
C THR A 434 17.11 0.31 -20.45
N PRO A 435 17.73 -0.02 -21.60
CA PRO A 435 17.57 -1.34 -22.21
C PRO A 435 17.90 -2.48 -21.23
N PRO A 436 17.22 -3.65 -21.34
CA PRO A 436 17.47 -4.79 -20.47
C PRO A 436 18.96 -5.14 -20.35
N GLY A 437 19.42 -5.34 -19.12
CA GLY A 437 20.84 -5.51 -18.85
C GLY A 437 21.15 -5.78 -17.39
N THR A 438 22.42 -6.10 -17.13
CA THR A 438 22.92 -6.32 -15.79
C THR A 438 23.07 -5.00 -15.05
N PHE A 439 22.57 -4.95 -13.82
CA PHE A 439 22.71 -3.83 -12.91
C PHE A 439 23.52 -4.25 -11.68
N THR A 440 24.59 -3.51 -11.40
CA THR A 440 25.37 -3.67 -10.18
C THR A 440 24.60 -3.03 -9.02
N MET A 441 24.08 -3.84 -8.11
CA MET A 441 23.31 -3.42 -6.93
C MET A 441 24.11 -2.59 -5.95
N ARG A 442 25.45 -2.75 -5.91
CA ARG A 442 26.34 -2.01 -5.02
C ARG A 442 27.74 -1.89 -5.60
N GLU A 443 28.16 -0.68 -5.93
CA GLU A 443 29.52 -0.35 -6.35
C GLU A 443 30.45 -0.10 -5.15
N GLU A 444 31.76 -0.07 -5.40
CA GLU A 444 32.74 0.22 -4.37
C GLU A 444 32.50 1.63 -3.78
N GLY A 445 32.42 1.72 -2.45
CA GLY A 445 32.18 2.98 -1.75
C GLY A 445 30.70 3.33 -1.55
N GLU A 446 29.75 2.57 -2.11
CA GLU A 446 28.32 2.64 -1.80
C GLU A 446 27.98 1.83 -0.53
N THR A 447 26.93 2.23 0.20
CA THR A 447 26.37 1.47 1.32
C THR A 447 25.37 0.40 0.82
N SER A 448 24.94 -0.50 1.70
CA SER A 448 24.00 -1.57 1.32
C SER A 448 22.59 -1.02 1.05
N HIS A 449 22.11 -0.11 1.92
CA HIS A 449 20.73 0.37 1.96
C HIS A 449 20.59 1.89 2.08
N GLY A 450 21.62 2.67 1.71
CA GLY A 450 21.58 4.12 1.87
C GLY A 450 21.56 4.57 3.33
N LEU A 451 22.11 3.77 4.24
CA LEU A 451 22.12 4.05 5.69
C LEU A 451 23.54 4.33 6.20
N PRO A 452 23.71 5.17 7.24
CA PRO A 452 25.01 5.42 7.87
C PRO A 452 25.71 4.14 8.30
N SER A 453 27.00 4.04 8.00
CA SER A 453 27.84 2.93 8.46
C SER A 453 28.00 2.98 9.98
N GLY A 454 27.71 1.87 10.65
CA GLY A 454 27.79 1.76 12.11
C GLY A 454 27.34 0.39 12.62
N PHE A 455 27.74 0.05 13.85
CA PHE A 455 27.40 -1.24 14.47
C PHE A 455 25.89 -1.47 14.54
N THR A 456 25.11 -0.44 14.89
CA THR A 456 23.64 -0.52 14.98
C THR A 456 23.00 -0.83 13.64
N THR A 457 23.43 -0.18 12.55
CA THR A 457 22.95 -0.43 11.19
C THR A 457 23.33 -1.83 10.71
N TRP A 458 24.57 -2.25 10.99
CA TRP A 458 25.06 -3.59 10.61
C TRP A 458 24.27 -4.72 11.30
N VAL A 459 23.84 -4.53 12.54
CA VAL A 459 23.01 -5.51 13.25
C VAL A 459 21.58 -5.54 12.68
N LYS A 460 21.02 -4.39 12.28
CA LYS A 460 19.62 -4.24 11.87
C LYS A 460 19.33 -4.61 10.41
N SER A 461 20.24 -4.35 9.48
CA SER A 461 19.98 -4.47 8.04
C SER A 461 20.72 -5.64 7.38
N THR A 462 20.10 -6.23 6.35
CA THR A 462 20.80 -7.14 5.44
C THR A 462 21.97 -6.44 4.76
N GLN A 463 22.98 -7.20 4.34
CA GLN A 463 24.14 -6.64 3.67
C GLN A 463 24.18 -7.08 2.22
N THR A 464 24.16 -6.11 1.31
CA THR A 464 24.40 -6.34 -0.11
C THR A 464 25.90 -6.32 -0.33
N THR A 465 26.48 -7.42 -0.81
CA THR A 465 27.91 -7.49 -1.10
C THR A 465 28.26 -6.54 -2.25
N VAL A 466 29.42 -5.87 -2.18
CA VAL A 466 29.93 -5.05 -3.29
C VAL A 466 30.09 -5.93 -4.54
N GLY A 467 29.62 -5.45 -5.68
CA GLY A 467 29.62 -6.20 -6.94
C GLY A 467 28.46 -7.18 -7.09
N THR A 468 27.47 -7.19 -6.18
CA THR A 468 26.25 -7.99 -6.39
C THR A 468 25.52 -7.49 -7.64
N GLU A 469 25.22 -8.40 -8.56
CA GLU A 469 24.53 -8.09 -9.81
C GLU A 469 23.08 -8.60 -9.81
N ARG A 470 22.21 -7.90 -10.54
CA ARG A 470 20.83 -8.30 -10.85
C ARG A 470 20.54 -8.04 -12.32
N TYR A 471 19.85 -8.95 -12.98
CA TYR A 471 19.41 -8.72 -14.35
C TYR A 471 18.11 -7.91 -14.35
N ILE A 472 18.15 -6.70 -14.92
CA ILE A 472 16.99 -5.84 -15.09
C ILE A 472 16.39 -6.14 -16.45
N ASN A 473 15.30 -6.89 -16.48
CA ASN A 473 14.63 -7.36 -17.70
C ASN A 473 13.34 -6.59 -18.05
N GLY A 474 13.00 -5.55 -17.30
CA GLY A 474 11.95 -4.60 -17.69
C GLY A 474 12.25 -3.97 -19.04
N GLU A 475 11.24 -3.84 -19.90
CA GLU A 475 11.45 -3.29 -21.24
C GLU A 475 11.93 -1.83 -21.17
N ALA A 476 12.67 -1.39 -22.19
CA ALA A 476 13.10 0.00 -22.27
C ALA A 476 11.90 0.97 -22.23
N LEU A 477 12.11 2.09 -21.54
CA LEU A 477 11.20 3.25 -21.56
C LEU A 477 11.91 4.34 -22.32
N THR A 478 11.24 4.98 -23.28
CA THR A 478 11.91 5.91 -24.20
C THR A 478 11.34 7.33 -24.04
N PRO A 479 12.17 8.31 -23.64
CA PRO A 479 13.51 8.15 -23.06
C PRO A 479 13.46 7.50 -21.67
N PRO A 480 14.58 6.89 -21.22
CA PRO A 480 14.76 6.57 -19.81
C PRO A 480 14.70 7.86 -18.99
N PHE A 481 14.37 7.74 -17.71
CA PHE A 481 14.11 8.90 -16.86
C PHE A 481 14.79 8.79 -15.51
N ASP A 482 15.09 9.94 -14.92
CA ASP A 482 15.65 10.01 -13.58
C ASP A 482 14.51 9.76 -12.58
N PRO A 483 14.62 8.75 -11.69
CA PRO A 483 13.57 8.42 -10.75
C PRO A 483 13.42 9.53 -9.69
N GLU A 484 12.18 9.74 -9.26
CA GLU A 484 11.87 10.64 -8.15
C GLU A 484 11.78 9.81 -6.87
N MET A 485 12.81 9.91 -6.02
CA MET A 485 12.95 9.06 -4.82
C MET A 485 12.84 9.83 -3.50
N GLU A 486 12.62 11.14 -3.57
CA GLU A 486 12.65 12.05 -2.41
C GLU A 486 11.31 12.76 -2.20
N GLY A 487 10.24 12.31 -2.88
CA GLY A 487 8.91 12.92 -2.83
C GLY A 487 8.30 12.98 -1.42
N ASN A 488 8.68 12.06 -0.53
CA ASN A 488 8.24 12.03 0.86
C ASN A 488 9.29 12.56 1.85
N VAL A 489 10.26 13.37 1.42
CA VAL A 489 11.34 13.88 2.28
C VAL A 489 11.32 15.40 2.30
N LEU A 490 11.64 16.01 3.44
CA LEU A 490 11.82 17.44 3.57
C LEU A 490 13.02 17.90 2.72
N PRO A 491 12.82 18.83 1.77
CA PRO A 491 13.88 19.25 0.86
C PRO A 491 15.13 19.76 1.61
N GLY A 492 16.30 19.27 1.18
CA GLY A 492 17.61 19.70 1.68
C GLY A 492 18.06 19.01 2.98
N THR A 493 17.32 18.03 3.48
CA THR A 493 17.71 17.27 4.68
C THR A 493 18.63 16.09 4.35
N GLU A 494 18.58 15.64 3.10
CA GLU A 494 19.36 14.60 2.44
C GLU A 494 20.77 15.06 1.99
N ALA A 495 21.40 15.98 2.73
CA ALA A 495 22.64 16.63 2.28
C ALA A 495 23.93 15.96 2.77
N THR A 496 23.87 15.05 3.74
CA THR A 496 25.07 14.50 4.40
C THR A 496 25.64 13.33 3.60
N PRO A 497 26.84 13.40 3.01
CA PRO A 497 27.39 12.27 2.26
C PRO A 497 27.68 11.07 3.18
N LEU A 498 27.31 9.85 2.75
CA LEU A 498 27.55 8.63 3.53
C LEU A 498 29.01 8.16 3.49
N SER A 499 29.75 8.57 2.47
CA SER A 499 31.12 8.15 2.24
C SER A 499 31.98 9.32 1.82
N LYS A 500 33.20 9.40 2.37
CA LYS A 500 34.20 10.35 1.87
C LYS A 500 34.70 9.97 0.47
N LYS A 501 34.55 8.70 0.09
CA LYS A 501 34.98 8.15 -1.21
C LYS A 501 33.88 8.21 -2.27
N ASN A 502 32.62 8.31 -1.87
CA ASN A 502 31.47 8.41 -2.77
C ASN A 502 30.56 9.57 -2.35
N ARG A 503 30.49 10.62 -3.18
CA ARG A 503 29.60 11.78 -2.98
C ARG A 503 28.23 11.62 -3.64
N GLY A 504 27.98 10.50 -4.30
CA GLY A 504 26.72 10.20 -4.96
C GLY A 504 25.70 9.49 -4.06
N GLU A 505 25.99 9.36 -2.77
CA GLU A 505 25.10 8.73 -1.81
C GLU A 505 25.05 9.56 -0.53
N HIS A 506 23.84 9.89 -0.09
CA HIS A 506 23.61 10.74 1.07
C HIS A 506 22.87 9.98 2.17
N ALA A 507 23.02 10.43 3.42
CA ALA A 507 22.26 9.90 4.54
C ALA A 507 20.77 10.14 4.31
N PRO A 508 19.90 9.34 4.94
CA PRO A 508 18.48 9.55 4.78
C PRO A 508 18.07 10.96 5.16
N GLY A 509 17.24 11.56 4.31
CA GLY A 509 16.59 12.80 4.67
C GLY A 509 15.52 12.58 5.73
N LYS A 510 14.95 13.69 6.20
CA LYS A 510 13.97 13.71 7.27
C LYS A 510 12.56 13.92 6.75
N GLN A 511 11.58 13.43 7.48
CA GLN A 511 10.17 13.52 7.15
C GLN A 511 9.43 14.19 8.29
N SER A 512 8.50 15.09 7.94
CA SER A 512 7.48 15.54 8.88
C SER A 512 6.52 14.41 9.17
N ILE A 513 5.98 14.37 10.38
CA ILE A 513 4.94 13.42 10.74
C ILE A 513 3.56 14.05 10.60
N ASP A 514 2.57 13.23 10.23
CA ASP A 514 1.18 13.65 10.16
C ASP A 514 0.46 13.54 11.51
N GLN A 515 -0.82 13.91 11.54
CA GLN A 515 -1.62 13.85 12.77
C GLN A 515 -1.86 12.40 13.24
N LEU A 516 -1.97 11.43 12.33
CA LEU A 516 -2.15 10.02 12.67
C LEU A 516 -0.90 9.48 13.36
N GLU A 517 0.27 9.76 12.81
CA GLU A 517 1.55 9.37 13.41
C GLU A 517 1.75 10.01 14.79
N ALA A 518 1.35 11.28 14.96
CA ALA A 518 1.34 11.94 16.26
C ALA A 518 0.39 11.26 17.26
N GLU A 519 -0.80 10.85 16.82
CA GLU A 519 -1.76 10.11 17.64
C GLU A 519 -1.26 8.71 18.02
N ILE A 520 -0.60 8.01 17.10
CA ILE A 520 0.08 6.74 17.40
C ILE A 520 1.18 6.95 18.46
N ALA A 521 1.99 8.00 18.31
CA ALA A 521 3.02 8.34 19.29
C ALA A 521 2.42 8.61 20.67
N LEU A 522 1.33 9.38 20.76
CA LEU A 522 0.64 9.67 22.02
C LEU A 522 0.06 8.41 22.69
N SER A 523 -0.40 7.44 21.91
CA SER A 523 -0.92 6.16 22.44
C SER A 523 0.16 5.34 23.16
N THR A 524 1.45 5.64 22.93
CA THR A 524 2.55 4.98 23.63
C THR A 524 2.75 5.47 25.06
N ASN A 525 2.32 6.71 25.36
CA ASN A 525 2.53 7.42 26.62
C ASN A 525 3.98 7.31 27.17
N SER A 526 4.96 7.35 26.27
CA SER A 526 6.38 7.22 26.62
C SER A 526 7.25 8.02 25.65
N GLY A 527 8.49 8.33 26.05
CA GLY A 527 9.42 9.09 25.22
C GLY A 527 8.82 10.40 24.71
N ALA A 528 8.84 10.62 23.40
CA ALA A 528 8.27 11.81 22.76
C ALA A 528 6.72 11.89 22.90
N GLY A 529 6.05 10.74 23.02
CA GLY A 529 4.60 10.60 23.13
C GLY A 529 4.03 10.79 24.55
N ALA A 530 4.87 11.01 25.56
CA ALA A 530 4.41 11.33 26.91
C ALA A 530 3.96 12.80 27.00
N LEU A 531 2.87 13.07 27.74
CA LEU A 531 2.38 14.43 27.94
C LEU A 531 3.35 15.29 28.76
N GLN A 532 3.73 16.43 28.22
CA GLN A 532 4.70 17.36 28.82
C GLN A 532 4.02 18.45 29.67
N ASN A 533 4.77 19.03 30.60
CA ASN A 533 4.33 20.22 31.32
C ASN A 533 4.60 21.46 30.45
N VAL A 534 3.61 22.34 30.33
CA VAL A 534 3.80 23.61 29.63
C VAL A 534 4.52 24.63 30.53
N PRO A 535 5.14 25.67 29.96
CA PRO A 535 5.68 26.78 30.75
C PRO A 535 4.62 27.39 31.67
N ALA A 536 5.07 27.92 32.82
CA ALA A 536 4.16 28.51 33.81
C ALA A 536 3.33 29.65 33.19
N GLN A 537 2.02 29.58 33.34
CA GLN A 537 1.07 30.55 32.77
C GLN A 537 0.52 31.43 33.87
N VAL A 538 0.50 32.74 33.65
CA VAL A 538 -0.22 33.68 34.51
C VAL A 538 -1.65 33.79 33.98
N ILE A 539 -2.63 33.45 34.80
CA ILE A 539 -4.04 33.59 34.45
C ILE A 539 -4.75 34.51 35.43
N ASP A 540 -5.75 35.23 34.93
CA ASP A 540 -6.65 35.98 35.78
C ASP A 540 -7.57 34.99 36.52
N TRP A 541 -7.74 35.19 37.83
CA TRP A 541 -8.53 34.34 38.70
C TRP A 541 -9.30 35.19 39.71
N PRO A 542 -10.57 34.88 40.03
CA PRO A 542 -11.34 35.65 41.01
C PRO A 542 -10.58 35.78 42.34
N THR A 543 -10.32 37.01 42.77
CA THR A 543 -9.63 37.28 44.04
C THR A 543 -10.49 36.76 45.20
N SER A 544 -9.98 35.80 45.97
CA SER A 544 -10.60 35.41 47.24
C SER A 544 -10.42 36.54 48.26
N GLU A 545 -11.51 36.95 48.92
CA GLU A 545 -11.48 37.93 50.02
C GLU A 545 -10.55 37.51 51.18
N ASP A 546 -10.29 36.20 51.32
CA ASP A 546 -9.45 35.61 52.37
C ASP A 546 -7.97 35.43 51.96
N GLY A 547 -7.59 35.80 50.73
CA GLY A 547 -6.22 35.63 50.22
C GLY A 547 -5.77 34.18 50.00
N LYS A 548 -6.68 33.21 50.05
CA LYS A 548 -6.39 31.78 49.78
C LYS A 548 -6.27 31.50 48.29
N LEU A 549 -5.27 30.71 47.91
CA LEU A 549 -5.12 30.22 46.53
C LEU A 549 -6.18 29.14 46.24
N PRO A 550 -6.71 29.07 45.01
CA PRO A 550 -7.60 27.98 44.59
C PRO A 550 -6.86 26.65 44.55
N THR A 551 -7.60 25.57 44.63
CA THR A 551 -7.09 24.21 44.45
C THR A 551 -6.82 23.92 42.97
N ALA A 552 -5.93 22.95 42.69
CA ALA A 552 -5.65 22.51 41.33
C ALA A 552 -6.92 22.05 40.59
N ALA A 553 -7.82 21.35 41.29
CA ALA A 553 -9.06 20.82 40.72
C ALA A 553 -10.06 21.93 40.34
N GLU A 554 -10.17 23.00 41.12
CA GLU A 554 -11.04 24.14 40.80
C GLU A 554 -10.55 24.88 39.56
N VAL A 555 -9.25 25.14 39.47
CA VAL A 555 -8.65 25.77 38.29
C VAL A 555 -8.76 24.85 37.08
N GLU A 556 -8.51 23.55 37.24
CA GLU A 556 -8.68 22.56 36.17
C GLU A 556 -10.11 22.55 35.62
N THR A 557 -11.11 22.48 36.51
CA THR A 557 -12.53 22.49 36.12
C THR A 557 -12.87 23.77 35.35
N SER A 558 -12.40 24.92 35.82
CA SER A 558 -12.62 26.21 35.17
C SER A 558 -11.94 26.29 33.79
N LEU A 559 -10.68 25.85 33.70
CA LEU A 559 -9.92 25.87 32.44
C LEU A 559 -10.47 24.88 31.40
N ASN A 560 -11.11 23.80 31.84
CA ASN A 560 -11.66 22.75 30.98
C ASN A 560 -13.15 22.94 30.66
N ALA A 561 -13.81 23.91 31.29
CA ALA A 561 -15.24 24.15 31.09
C ALA A 561 -15.58 24.46 29.62
N GLY A 562 -16.50 23.70 29.04
CA GLY A 562 -16.96 23.87 27.66
C GLY A 562 -15.97 23.44 26.58
N LYS A 563 -14.87 22.76 26.93
CA LYS A 563 -13.87 22.27 25.98
C LYS A 563 -14.06 20.79 25.66
N ASP A 564 -13.79 20.43 24.41
CA ASP A 564 -13.72 19.05 23.96
C ASP A 564 -12.60 18.29 24.69
N PRO A 565 -12.71 16.95 24.84
CA PRO A 565 -11.74 16.16 25.61
C PRO A 565 -10.27 16.39 25.23
N ASP A 566 -9.98 16.54 23.93
CA ASP A 566 -8.62 16.75 23.42
C ASP A 566 -8.05 18.16 23.72
N ASP A 567 -8.90 19.11 24.13
CA ASP A 567 -8.55 20.47 24.52
C ASP A 567 -8.53 20.66 26.05
N GLN A 568 -8.81 19.61 26.80
CA GLN A 568 -8.73 19.63 28.26
C GLN A 568 -7.28 19.41 28.72
N CYS A 569 -6.93 20.03 29.85
CA CYS A 569 -5.59 19.96 30.44
C CYS A 569 -5.66 19.47 31.89
N LYS A 570 -4.52 18.96 32.39
CA LYS A 570 -4.37 18.61 33.80
C LYS A 570 -3.57 19.65 34.56
N VAL A 571 -4.15 20.25 35.60
CA VAL A 571 -3.45 21.22 36.46
C VAL A 571 -2.63 20.47 37.49
N ARG A 572 -1.32 20.71 37.49
CA ARG A 572 -0.37 20.04 38.39
C ARG A 572 -0.10 20.83 39.65
N ARG A 573 0.02 22.16 39.53
CA ARG A 573 0.36 23.03 40.65
C ARG A 573 -0.09 24.47 40.40
N ILE A 574 -0.45 25.17 41.46
CA ILE A 574 -0.77 26.60 41.46
C ILE A 574 0.12 27.31 42.47
N VAL A 575 0.60 28.50 42.13
CA VAL A 575 1.30 29.40 43.07
C VAL A 575 0.86 30.84 42.86
N SER A 576 1.14 31.69 43.85
CA SER A 576 0.98 33.15 43.71
C SER A 576 2.00 33.72 42.72
N THR A 577 1.66 34.84 42.08
CA THR A 577 2.63 35.65 41.33
C THR A 577 3.70 36.23 42.25
N VAL A 578 4.86 36.58 41.68
CA VAL A 578 5.96 37.26 42.40
C VAL A 578 6.29 38.57 41.66
N PRO A 579 5.99 39.75 42.23
CA PRO A 579 5.29 39.98 43.50
C PRO A 579 3.80 39.55 43.44
N PRO A 580 3.15 39.30 44.59
CA PRO A 580 1.73 38.96 44.63
C PRO A 580 0.88 40.05 43.98
N SER A 581 0.06 39.66 43.01
CA SER A 581 -0.85 40.53 42.28
C SER A 581 -2.27 40.03 42.52
N PRO A 582 -3.15 40.81 43.16
CA PRO A 582 -4.55 40.42 43.35
C PRO A 582 -5.20 40.07 42.01
N GLY A 583 -6.01 39.02 41.99
CA GLY A 583 -6.73 38.58 40.80
C GLY A 583 -5.91 37.77 39.80
N ARG A 584 -4.66 37.39 40.13
CA ARG A 584 -3.80 36.58 39.25
C ARG A 584 -3.13 35.43 39.97
N ILE A 585 -3.03 34.30 39.28
CA ILE A 585 -2.33 33.10 39.76
C ILE A 585 -1.38 32.58 38.69
N VAL A 586 -0.35 31.85 39.13
CA VAL A 586 0.56 31.12 38.24
C VAL A 586 0.16 29.65 38.23
N VAL A 587 -0.15 29.13 37.05
CA VAL A 587 -0.60 27.76 36.83
C VAL A 587 0.47 26.95 36.12
N TYR A 588 0.77 25.79 36.69
CA TYR A 588 1.55 24.73 36.07
C TYR A 588 0.57 23.63 35.66
N ARG A 589 0.41 23.43 34.36
CA ARG A 589 -0.44 22.39 33.78
C ARG A 589 0.35 21.51 32.83
N GLN A 590 -0.22 20.38 32.48
CA GLN A 590 0.21 19.62 31.31
C GLN A 590 -0.38 20.22 30.04
N GLU A 591 0.25 19.90 28.93
CA GLU A 591 -0.31 20.14 27.60
C GLU A 591 -1.67 19.43 27.44
N THR A 592 -2.54 20.00 26.63
CA THR A 592 -3.72 19.28 26.11
C THR A 592 -3.29 18.24 25.08
N LEU A 593 -4.19 17.34 24.68
CA LEU A 593 -3.87 16.35 23.64
C LEU A 593 -3.59 17.04 22.30
N ASN A 594 -4.37 18.06 21.93
CA ASN A 594 -4.12 18.83 20.72
C ASN A 594 -2.79 19.61 20.77
N GLU A 595 -2.44 20.20 21.91
CA GLU A 595 -1.12 20.82 22.10
C GLU A 595 0.01 19.78 21.95
N ALA A 596 -0.19 18.57 22.46
CA ALA A 596 0.78 17.48 22.32
C ALA A 596 0.93 17.00 20.88
N LYS A 597 -0.16 16.87 20.12
CA LYS A 597 -0.15 16.55 18.68
C LYS A 597 0.63 17.60 17.89
N VAL A 598 0.34 18.88 18.12
CA VAL A 598 1.07 20.01 17.51
C VAL A 598 2.55 19.97 17.87
N ARG A 599 2.89 19.75 19.14
CA ARG A 599 4.29 19.61 19.60
C ARG A 599 4.99 18.48 18.85
N LEU A 600 4.35 17.32 18.73
CA LEU A 600 4.91 16.16 18.03
C LEU A 600 5.12 16.47 16.55
N MET A 601 4.10 16.95 15.83
CA MET A 601 4.19 17.27 14.41
C MET A 601 5.23 18.35 14.09
N ASN A 602 5.44 19.30 15.00
CA ASN A 602 6.39 20.40 14.80
C ASN A 602 7.83 20.06 15.22
N ASN A 603 8.01 19.22 16.24
CA ASN A 603 9.34 18.99 16.84
C ASN A 603 9.91 17.60 16.55
N HIS A 604 9.09 16.66 16.07
CA HIS A 604 9.54 15.32 15.72
C HIS A 604 9.68 15.20 14.21
N LEU A 605 10.91 14.91 13.77
CA LEU A 605 11.23 14.60 12.38
C LEU A 605 11.80 13.19 12.33
N ALA A 606 11.13 12.30 11.59
CA ALA A 606 11.57 10.92 11.40
C ALA A 606 12.65 10.84 10.30
N GLU A 607 13.57 9.89 10.40
CA GLU A 607 14.46 9.56 9.27
C GLU A 607 13.68 8.71 8.25
N SER A 608 13.77 9.05 6.97
CA SER A 608 13.11 8.27 5.91
C SER A 608 13.74 6.89 5.77
N SER A 609 12.93 5.84 5.72
CA SER A 609 13.38 4.49 5.35
C SER A 609 13.42 4.27 3.83
N TYR A 610 12.94 5.23 3.04
CA TYR A 610 12.71 5.14 1.59
C TYR A 610 11.83 3.96 1.14
N HIS A 611 11.08 3.31 2.04
CA HIS A 611 10.20 2.18 1.72
C HIS A 611 9.04 2.52 0.78
N SER A 612 8.58 3.77 0.78
CA SER A 612 7.56 4.24 -0.16
C SER A 612 8.14 5.15 -1.24
N ALA A 613 9.47 5.27 -1.33
CA ALA A 613 10.10 6.27 -2.21
C ALA A 613 9.72 6.11 -3.69
N VAL A 614 9.53 4.87 -4.15
CA VAL A 614 9.05 4.61 -5.51
C VAL A 614 7.60 5.09 -5.69
N MET A 615 6.74 4.83 -4.70
CA MET A 615 5.32 5.23 -4.67
C MET A 615 5.13 6.75 -4.62
N SER A 616 6.01 7.44 -3.88
CA SER A 616 5.94 8.88 -3.66
C SER A 616 6.46 9.72 -4.82
N GLY A 617 7.06 9.08 -5.83
CA GLY A 617 7.51 9.76 -7.03
C GLY A 617 6.42 9.83 -8.10
N ARG A 618 5.76 10.97 -8.25
CA ARG A 618 4.73 11.16 -9.30
C ARG A 618 5.29 10.86 -10.69
N ARG A 619 6.54 11.26 -10.93
CA ARG A 619 7.25 10.97 -12.18
C ARG A 619 7.45 9.47 -12.41
N ASN A 620 7.66 8.67 -11.37
CA ASN A 620 7.82 7.22 -11.49
C ASN A 620 6.58 6.58 -12.10
N HIS A 621 5.39 7.02 -11.65
CA HIS A 621 4.12 6.49 -12.16
C HIS A 621 3.79 7.00 -13.57
N ARG A 622 4.09 8.27 -13.84
CA ARG A 622 3.96 8.85 -15.18
C ARG A 622 4.84 8.16 -16.22
N CYS A 623 6.10 7.89 -15.87
CA CYS A 623 7.09 7.41 -16.84
C CYS A 623 7.26 5.89 -16.88
N ALA A 624 6.96 5.16 -15.80
CA ALA A 624 7.08 3.69 -15.76
C ALA A 624 5.72 3.01 -15.60
N THR A 625 4.98 3.27 -14.51
CA THR A 625 3.74 2.52 -14.20
C THR A 625 2.72 2.61 -15.33
N ALA A 626 2.47 3.81 -15.87
CA ALA A 626 1.54 4.00 -16.99
C ALA A 626 1.94 3.25 -18.28
N PHE A 627 3.23 2.93 -18.44
CA PHE A 627 3.78 2.18 -19.58
C PHE A 627 3.85 0.67 -19.34
N ASP A 628 3.77 0.24 -18.08
CA ASP A 628 3.82 -1.17 -17.69
C ASP A 628 2.42 -1.75 -17.45
N VAL A 629 1.39 -0.94 -17.18
CA VAL A 629 -0.01 -1.41 -17.14
C VAL A 629 -0.48 -1.95 -18.50
N SER A 630 -1.43 -2.88 -18.48
CA SER A 630 -2.12 -3.36 -19.69
C SER A 630 -3.18 -2.38 -20.19
N LEU A 631 -3.34 -2.37 -21.51
CA LEU A 631 -4.36 -1.64 -22.24
C LEU A 631 -5.38 -2.60 -22.85
N GLY A 632 -6.62 -2.17 -22.97
CA GLY A 632 -7.74 -2.91 -23.54
C GLY A 632 -9.00 -2.07 -23.44
N GLN A 633 -9.98 -2.51 -22.67
CA GLN A 633 -11.18 -1.73 -22.37
C GLN A 633 -11.54 -1.82 -20.88
N ALA A 634 -12.35 -0.88 -20.40
CA ALA A 634 -12.87 -0.87 -19.04
C ALA A 634 -14.31 -0.35 -18.98
N ARG A 635 -15.23 -1.10 -19.60
CA ARG A 635 -16.64 -0.69 -19.67
C ARG A 635 -17.31 -0.60 -18.30
N ALA A 636 -16.81 -1.37 -17.34
CA ALA A 636 -17.27 -1.30 -15.95
C ALA A 636 -17.01 0.06 -15.29
N LEU A 637 -15.97 0.80 -15.72
CA LEU A 637 -15.68 2.16 -15.23
C LEU A 637 -16.25 3.27 -16.11
N ASP A 638 -16.56 2.97 -17.38
CA ASP A 638 -17.27 3.91 -18.26
C ASP A 638 -18.72 4.17 -17.78
N ASP A 639 -19.21 3.36 -16.85
CA ASP A 639 -20.47 3.54 -16.16
C ASP A 639 -20.28 4.18 -14.77
N PRO A 640 -20.75 5.43 -14.57
CA PRO A 640 -20.60 6.12 -13.28
C PRO A 640 -21.22 5.38 -12.10
N ASP A 641 -22.33 4.66 -12.30
CA ASP A 641 -23.01 3.94 -11.23
C ASP A 641 -22.19 2.71 -10.84
N TRP A 642 -21.69 1.96 -11.83
CA TRP A 642 -20.75 0.87 -11.57
C TRP A 642 -19.43 1.35 -11.00
N ALA A 643 -18.85 2.43 -11.51
CA ALA A 643 -17.61 3.00 -11.00
C ALA A 643 -17.75 3.40 -9.53
N THR A 644 -18.87 4.04 -9.17
CA THR A 644 -19.19 4.39 -7.78
C THR A 644 -19.35 3.15 -6.91
N LEU A 645 -20.08 2.14 -7.39
CA LEU A 645 -20.28 0.89 -6.65
C LEU A 645 -18.97 0.12 -6.47
N LEU A 646 -18.18 -0.08 -7.52
CA LEU A 646 -16.92 -0.81 -7.48
C LEU A 646 -15.91 -0.14 -6.54
N ARG A 647 -15.84 1.21 -6.53
CA ARG A 647 -15.04 1.97 -5.55
C ARG A 647 -15.56 1.80 -4.13
N ALA A 648 -16.88 1.74 -3.94
CA ALA A 648 -17.48 1.46 -2.64
C ALA A 648 -17.18 0.03 -2.14
N LEU A 649 -17.18 -0.97 -3.03
CA LEU A 649 -16.79 -2.35 -2.71
C LEU A 649 -15.31 -2.49 -2.36
N ALA A 650 -14.46 -1.69 -3.00
CA ALA A 650 -13.03 -1.64 -2.75
C ALA A 650 -12.68 -1.04 -1.39
N ASP A 651 -13.53 -0.18 -0.81
CA ASP A 651 -13.38 0.31 0.56
C ASP A 651 -14.04 -0.62 1.57
N TRP A 652 -13.21 -1.28 2.39
CA TRP A 652 -13.66 -2.25 3.39
C TRP A 652 -14.50 -1.63 4.52
N ARG A 653 -14.42 -0.31 4.73
CA ARG A 653 -15.22 0.42 5.72
C ARG A 653 -16.62 0.78 5.22
N THR A 654 -16.93 0.52 3.95
CA THR A 654 -18.25 0.81 3.40
C THR A 654 -19.33 -0.04 4.07
N SER A 655 -20.39 0.61 4.55
CA SER A 655 -21.53 -0.08 5.17
C SER A 655 -22.45 -0.77 4.16
N MET A 656 -23.11 -1.84 4.59
CA MET A 656 -24.08 -2.58 3.76
C MET A 656 -25.23 -1.67 3.28
N SER A 657 -25.69 -0.74 4.12
CA SER A 657 -26.71 0.26 3.75
C SER A 657 -26.29 1.14 2.56
N LYS A 658 -25.01 1.53 2.48
CA LYS A 658 -24.48 2.27 1.33
C LYS A 658 -24.43 1.40 0.08
N ILE A 659 -23.99 0.14 0.20
CA ILE A 659 -23.99 -0.82 -0.91
C ILE A 659 -25.42 -1.10 -1.43
N ASP A 660 -26.38 -1.32 -0.53
CA ASP A 660 -27.79 -1.55 -0.90
C ASP A 660 -28.42 -0.37 -1.63
N LYS A 661 -28.03 0.87 -1.29
CA LYS A 661 -28.49 2.06 -2.00
C LYS A 661 -27.92 2.14 -3.41
N LEU A 662 -26.64 1.85 -3.58
CA LEU A 662 -25.95 1.87 -4.87
C LEU A 662 -26.44 0.76 -5.81
N THR A 663 -26.70 -0.43 -5.28
CA THR A 663 -27.23 -1.57 -6.07
C THR A 663 -28.67 -1.36 -6.54
N LYS A 664 -29.50 -0.68 -5.74
CA LYS A 664 -30.87 -0.29 -6.13
C LYS A 664 -30.91 0.66 -7.33
N ALA A 665 -29.82 1.33 -7.66
CA ALA A 665 -29.68 2.18 -8.86
C ALA A 665 -29.45 1.38 -10.15
N HIS A 666 -30.05 0.19 -10.28
CA HIS A 666 -29.95 -0.72 -11.44
C HIS A 666 -28.61 -1.49 -11.59
N THR A 667 -27.86 -1.75 -10.51
CA THR A 667 -26.62 -2.54 -10.54
C THR A 667 -26.73 -3.80 -9.66
N THR A 668 -26.80 -4.98 -10.27
CA THR A 668 -26.94 -6.26 -9.55
C THR A 668 -25.57 -6.92 -9.33
N LEU A 669 -25.19 -7.14 -8.08
CA LEU A 669 -23.98 -7.90 -7.72
C LEU A 669 -24.21 -9.40 -7.84
N ASP A 670 -23.16 -10.13 -8.15
CA ASP A 670 -23.20 -11.59 -8.08
C ASP A 670 -23.31 -12.07 -6.62
N GLU A 671 -23.93 -13.22 -6.42
CA GLU A 671 -24.25 -13.75 -5.09
C GLU A 671 -23.00 -13.94 -4.21
N GLN A 672 -21.88 -14.33 -4.80
CA GLN A 672 -20.66 -14.66 -4.07
C GLN A 672 -19.86 -13.41 -3.73
N THR A 673 -19.82 -12.43 -4.64
CA THR A 673 -19.35 -11.08 -4.29
C THR A 673 -20.21 -10.49 -3.17
N LEU A 674 -21.54 -10.58 -3.26
CA LEU A 674 -22.43 -10.07 -2.22
C LEU A 674 -22.20 -10.74 -0.87
N ARG A 675 -21.96 -12.06 -0.85
CA ARG A 675 -21.64 -12.81 0.37
C ARG A 675 -20.35 -12.33 1.03
N ILE A 676 -19.27 -12.16 0.25
CA ILE A 676 -17.98 -11.65 0.76
C ILE A 676 -18.14 -10.21 1.27
N VAL A 677 -18.88 -9.37 0.53
CA VAL A 677 -19.15 -7.97 0.90
C VAL A 677 -19.92 -7.90 2.21
N ARG A 678 -21.00 -8.70 2.35
CA ARG A 678 -21.78 -8.75 3.59
C ARG A 678 -20.93 -9.17 4.79
N ALA A 679 -20.14 -10.25 4.63
CA ALA A 679 -19.25 -10.72 5.68
C ALA A 679 -18.21 -9.67 6.08
N ASN A 680 -17.67 -8.91 5.11
CA ASN A 680 -16.78 -7.79 5.40
C ASN A 680 -17.50 -6.64 6.12
N CYS A 681 -18.71 -6.26 5.71
CA CYS A 681 -19.49 -5.23 6.38
C CYS A 681 -19.82 -5.62 7.83
N GLU A 682 -20.18 -6.88 8.06
CA GLU A 682 -20.42 -7.44 9.40
C GLU A 682 -19.14 -7.43 10.24
N TYR A 683 -18.02 -7.88 9.66
CA TYR A 683 -16.71 -7.83 10.32
C TYR A 683 -16.34 -6.41 10.73
N TYR A 684 -16.42 -5.43 9.83
CA TYR A 684 -16.12 -4.04 10.16
C TYR A 684 -17.09 -3.46 11.21
N ALA A 685 -18.36 -3.83 11.17
CA ALA A 685 -19.35 -3.32 12.13
C ALA A 685 -19.20 -3.91 13.53
N GLN A 686 -18.89 -5.22 13.63
CA GLN A 686 -19.01 -5.98 14.89
C GLN A 686 -17.67 -6.46 15.46
N GLY A 687 -16.63 -6.55 14.63
CA GLY A 687 -15.34 -7.17 14.99
C GLY A 687 -15.33 -8.70 14.89
N ASP A 688 -16.45 -9.31 14.50
CA ASP A 688 -16.56 -10.77 14.36
C ASP A 688 -15.97 -11.21 13.02
N PHE A 689 -14.85 -11.94 13.07
CA PHE A 689 -14.15 -12.37 11.86
C PHE A 689 -15.00 -13.37 11.05
N PRO A 690 -15.03 -13.28 9.70
CA PRO A 690 -15.83 -14.18 8.88
C PRO A 690 -15.48 -15.66 9.06
N ALA A 691 -16.49 -16.52 8.93
CA ALA A 691 -16.33 -17.96 9.04
C ALA A 691 -15.51 -18.56 7.88
N GLU A 692 -15.02 -19.80 8.07
CA GLU A 692 -14.09 -20.47 7.15
C GLU A 692 -14.69 -20.76 5.76
N ASP A 693 -16.01 -20.80 5.65
CA ASP A 693 -16.74 -20.93 4.39
C ASP A 693 -16.67 -19.65 3.54
N VAL A 694 -16.42 -18.49 4.17
CA VAL A 694 -16.15 -17.22 3.48
C VAL A 694 -14.65 -16.98 3.37
N VAL A 695 -13.86 -17.31 4.40
CA VAL A 695 -12.40 -17.14 4.42
C VAL A 695 -11.72 -18.48 4.77
N PRO A 696 -11.44 -19.33 3.77
CA PRO A 696 -10.81 -20.63 4.01
C PRO A 696 -9.41 -20.48 4.60
N LYS A 697 -9.09 -21.31 5.60
CA LYS A 697 -7.76 -21.39 6.22
C LYS A 697 -6.81 -22.33 5.50
N THR A 698 -7.28 -23.02 4.46
CA THR A 698 -6.47 -23.89 3.62
C THR A 698 -5.76 -23.09 2.54
N PHE A 699 -4.52 -23.47 2.23
CA PHE A 699 -3.79 -22.86 1.13
C PHE A 699 -4.48 -23.15 -0.21
N PRO A 700 -4.75 -22.13 -1.04
CA PRO A 700 -5.25 -22.35 -2.39
C PRO A 700 -4.15 -23.01 -3.25
N PRO A 701 -4.51 -23.66 -4.36
CA PRO A 701 -3.57 -24.17 -5.35
C PRO A 701 -2.51 -23.12 -5.73
N GLY A 702 -1.28 -23.58 -5.91
CA GLY A 702 -0.14 -22.72 -6.25
C GLY A 702 0.59 -22.13 -5.03
N VAL A 703 -0.05 -22.05 -3.86
CA VAL A 703 0.62 -21.72 -2.60
C VAL A 703 1.23 -22.99 -2.00
N VAL A 704 2.56 -23.04 -1.98
CA VAL A 704 3.34 -24.17 -1.46
C VAL A 704 3.80 -23.84 -0.05
N SER A 705 3.59 -24.77 0.87
CA SER A 705 4.08 -24.70 2.25
C SER A 705 5.01 -25.86 2.53
N GLU A 706 6.21 -25.55 3.00
CA GLU A 706 7.20 -26.50 3.49
C GLU A 706 8.00 -25.78 4.56
N THR A 707 7.97 -26.29 5.80
CA THR A 707 8.69 -25.67 6.91
C THR A 707 10.05 -26.31 7.12
N ILE A 708 10.96 -25.60 7.79
CA ILE A 708 12.25 -26.14 8.21
C ILE A 708 12.05 -27.39 9.10
N ALA A 709 11.03 -27.42 9.94
CA ALA A 709 10.66 -28.59 10.75
C ALA A 709 10.36 -29.81 9.87
N MET A 710 9.50 -29.64 8.86
CA MET A 710 9.19 -30.72 7.90
C MET A 710 10.45 -31.22 7.18
N ARG A 711 11.33 -30.30 6.76
CA ARG A 711 12.62 -30.65 6.14
C ARG A 711 13.54 -31.40 7.11
N ASN A 712 13.66 -30.94 8.34
CA ASN A 712 14.50 -31.56 9.37
C ASN A 712 13.99 -32.95 9.73
N ASP A 713 12.67 -33.12 9.91
CA ASP A 713 12.05 -34.41 10.21
C ASP A 713 12.32 -35.43 9.11
N GLU A 714 12.29 -35.00 7.85
CA GLU A 714 12.56 -35.87 6.71
C GLU A 714 14.04 -36.26 6.63
N ILE A 715 14.97 -35.32 6.90
CA ILE A 715 16.40 -35.63 7.03
C ILE A 715 16.63 -36.67 8.15
N HIS A 716 15.97 -36.52 9.31
CA HIS A 716 16.10 -37.48 10.42
C HIS A 716 15.60 -38.87 10.04
N LYS A 717 14.45 -38.97 9.37
CA LYS A 717 13.92 -40.26 8.87
C LYS A 717 14.89 -40.94 7.91
N GLN A 718 15.51 -40.18 7.00
CA GLN A 718 16.49 -40.72 6.06
C GLN A 718 17.78 -41.19 6.74
N VAL A 719 18.26 -40.46 7.75
CA VAL A 719 19.42 -40.88 8.55
C VAL A 719 19.11 -42.14 9.37
N GLN A 720 17.91 -42.24 9.97
CA GLN A 720 17.48 -43.44 10.69
C GLN A 720 17.34 -44.65 9.76
N ALA A 721 16.76 -44.48 8.56
CA ALA A 721 16.62 -45.56 7.57
C ALA A 721 17.96 -46.06 7.02
N ARG A 722 19.01 -45.24 7.06
CA ARG A 722 20.38 -45.60 6.64
C ARG A 722 21.25 -46.16 7.76
N SER A 723 20.80 -46.07 9.01
CA SER A 723 21.53 -46.62 10.16
C SER A 723 21.28 -48.12 10.24
N PRO A 724 22.29 -48.99 10.09
CA PRO A 724 22.08 -50.44 10.15
C PRO A 724 21.58 -50.82 11.54
N HIS A 725 20.46 -51.56 11.61
CA HIS A 725 20.06 -52.23 12.83
C HIS A 725 21.24 -53.10 13.33
N PRO A 726 21.64 -53.01 14.62
CA PRO A 726 22.56 -53.99 15.16
C PRO A 726 21.86 -55.35 15.09
N MET A 727 22.30 -56.20 14.16
CA MET A 727 21.99 -57.62 14.23
C MET A 727 22.63 -58.14 15.51
N HIS A 728 21.82 -58.32 16.55
CA HIS A 728 22.16 -59.25 17.62
C HIS A 728 22.17 -60.66 17.02
N GLY A 729 23.37 -61.12 16.70
CA GLY A 729 23.70 -62.50 16.38
C GLY A 729 25.04 -62.82 17.01
#